data_AF-A0A521H8A0-F1
#
_entry.id   AF-A0A521H8A0-F1
#
_cell.length_a   1.000
_cell.length_b   1.000
_cell.length_c   1.000
_cell.angle_alpha   90.00
_cell.angle_beta   90.00
_cell.angle_gamma   90.00
#
_symmetry.space_group_name_H-M   'P 1'
#
loop_
_entity.id
_entity.type
_entity.pdbx_description
1 polymer ?
#
loop_
_entity_poly.entity_id
_entity_poly.type
_entity_poly.pdbx_seq_one_letter_code
_entity_poly.pdbx_strand_id
1 'polypeptide(L)'
;MLAPAAASAQGPGLSAVKYVGGDEAPQLATNSQYAPAIAAGSSGYLAAWTDGRSQAGATGSDQGGYDVLAARLDPAGNPLGQGVFVLSASHGYQRNPQVVWNGQSWLVAWENQSLTASYYESRIVGVRVAENGEIQDAQPIDFGAGSMFTVASNGSTWLVVLESASAGQGGLWGYRLAGDGTELDPGGVLLVPETYYLLFNPRAAAAGGEYLLAWEDLNGPLAQRFDAGLQPIGARFAVASTRFASSGGEYLFVHYAQATNSLRATRMSASGVVLDPNGIALADQNAAWLSAFDGAWDGSQWWASWIDPVDGVNLCRVLDGVALDFNGFAADPAPDDPRGARLAAAPGGAEVVWQERPAQGFDGEDILGVHATAAGQAGPRVDVSTGAPAQNGADFAVGPEGYWIAWRESVSGVNKAMVARLDGFGNATGAPIEVGTGLNGSFSGPALAWNGTYFLVVWGTSTGVVGRRLRADGSFADLAPFPIMPGSWPDVEALGDVFLVADIHFYYWEFRSVYAARVDGSTGAVLDTPAFEIGTPFAQPPRVSTFAGRWLVTYQQNWSHDSTLASAVAVTVNPDGTRGASTGLGTICYTPDVAASDRTALFVYRSGSPSTPYADIVARLLLADGTLLPQFTIAGGTYKELEPAVTWNGNEFVVAWEDLRDQVGFYDGRTDLYGMRVREDGTLLDPAGGFLLEAEGYPVAQAALASFEGRTLLAASFFRAPAPYANWRLGTRTIGAWSDLGNALAGSAGAPVLDAHGELVAGQTLTWAVSHAHGNSAGAFVIGRSRADQPLYGGILVPQAEKLVSFVTSADGSVERSIPVTRTLPPGTPVFLQAWLLDPTGPQAHAASNALAGVAP
;
A
#
# COMPACT_ATOMS: atom_id res chain seq x y z
N MET A 1 -40.80 0.67 -29.63
CA MET A 1 -40.80 1.84 -28.73
C MET A 1 -40.22 1.36 -27.42
N LEU A 2 -38.92 1.61 -27.21
CA LEU A 2 -38.26 1.39 -25.94
C LEU A 2 -38.74 2.50 -24.98
N ALA A 3 -39.14 2.13 -23.77
CA ALA A 3 -39.40 3.10 -22.72
C ALA A 3 -38.13 3.94 -22.47
N PRO A 4 -38.26 5.24 -22.17
CA PRO A 4 -37.10 6.04 -21.79
C PRO A 4 -36.48 5.43 -20.53
N ALA A 5 -35.16 5.27 -20.54
CA ALA A 5 -34.40 4.98 -19.34
C ALA A 5 -34.78 6.02 -18.27
N ALA A 6 -35.18 5.56 -17.09
CA ALA A 6 -35.30 6.46 -15.94
C ALA A 6 -33.94 7.16 -15.79
N ALA A 7 -33.96 8.49 -15.67
CA ALA A 7 -32.76 9.25 -15.33
C ALA A 7 -32.22 8.68 -14.01
N SER A 8 -31.10 7.96 -14.08
CA SER A 8 -30.35 7.56 -12.89
C SER A 8 -29.93 8.85 -12.19
N ALA A 9 -30.30 9.02 -10.92
CA ALA A 9 -29.70 10.07 -10.09
C ALA A 9 -28.17 9.88 -10.16
N GLN A 10 -27.42 10.89 -10.61
CA GLN A 10 -25.97 10.82 -10.49
C GLN A 10 -25.61 10.85 -9.00
N GLY A 11 -24.54 10.14 -8.63
CA GLY A 11 -23.98 10.22 -7.29
C GLY A 11 -23.53 11.66 -6.94
N PRO A 12 -23.17 11.93 -5.68
CA PRO A 12 -22.66 13.23 -5.28
C PRO A 12 -21.39 13.61 -6.06
N GLY A 13 -21.12 14.91 -6.17
CA GLY A 13 -19.85 15.41 -6.68
C GLY A 13 -18.67 14.97 -5.82
N LEU A 14 -17.48 14.84 -6.42
CA LEU A 14 -16.24 14.49 -5.73
C LEU A 14 -15.16 15.52 -6.06
N SER A 15 -14.43 16.01 -5.05
CA SER A 15 -13.23 16.82 -5.31
C SER A 15 -12.09 15.96 -5.85
N ALA A 16 -11.06 16.59 -6.43
CA ALA A 16 -9.78 15.90 -6.63
C ALA A 16 -9.22 15.39 -5.29
N VAL A 17 -8.41 14.33 -5.34
CA VAL A 17 -7.67 13.79 -4.19
C VAL A 17 -6.57 14.77 -3.77
N LYS A 18 -6.45 14.99 -2.46
CA LYS A 18 -5.47 15.87 -1.81
C LYS A 18 -4.65 15.05 -0.83
N TYR A 19 -3.33 15.05 -0.95
CA TYR A 19 -2.47 14.31 -0.03
C TYR A 19 -2.12 15.13 1.22
N VAL A 20 -2.14 14.49 2.38
CA VAL A 20 -1.95 15.16 3.70
C VAL A 20 -0.50 15.60 3.98
N GLY A 21 0.43 15.34 3.05
CA GLY A 21 1.86 15.58 3.23
C GLY A 21 2.52 14.55 4.15
N GLY A 22 3.71 14.84 4.67
CA GLY A 22 4.48 13.95 5.54
C GLY A 22 5.91 13.76 5.04
N ASP A 23 6.62 12.78 5.60
CA ASP A 23 7.94 12.44 5.09
C ASP A 23 7.81 11.78 3.70
N GLU A 24 8.69 12.19 2.80
CA GLU A 24 8.79 11.70 1.42
C GLU A 24 10.22 11.22 1.11
N ALA A 25 11.14 11.27 2.09
CA ALA A 25 12.50 10.79 1.93
C ALA A 25 12.49 9.26 1.79
N PRO A 26 13.17 8.70 0.77
CA PRO A 26 13.29 7.26 0.62
C PRO A 26 13.96 6.60 1.84
N GLN A 27 13.29 5.61 2.41
CA GLN A 27 13.75 4.75 3.51
C GLN A 27 13.41 3.29 3.17
N LEU A 28 13.93 2.32 3.93
CA LEU A 28 13.54 0.92 3.78
C LEU A 28 12.01 0.77 3.84
N ALA A 29 11.44 0.14 2.83
CA ALA A 29 10.00 0.00 2.69
C ALA A 29 9.42 -0.93 3.76
N THR A 30 8.16 -0.70 4.13
CA THR A 30 7.40 -1.59 5.01
C THR A 30 6.93 -2.85 4.26
N ASN A 31 6.45 -3.87 4.97
CA ASN A 31 6.11 -5.22 4.45
C ASN A 31 7.33 -6.01 3.94
N SER A 32 7.11 -7.25 3.47
CA SER A 32 8.20 -8.12 2.97
C SER A 32 8.65 -7.76 1.56
N GLN A 33 9.97 -7.70 1.36
CA GLN A 33 10.67 -7.74 0.08
C GLN A 33 11.63 -8.93 0.03
N TYR A 34 11.51 -9.78 -0.98
CA TYR A 34 12.28 -11.03 -1.06
C TYR A 34 12.56 -11.47 -2.49
N ALA A 35 13.32 -12.57 -2.61
CA ALA A 35 13.78 -13.16 -3.86
C ALA A 35 14.43 -12.12 -4.80
N PRO A 36 15.51 -11.44 -4.36
CA PRO A 36 16.22 -10.51 -5.21
C PRO A 36 16.88 -11.25 -6.39
N ALA A 37 17.10 -10.51 -7.46
CA ALA A 37 17.90 -10.86 -8.62
C ALA A 37 18.66 -9.62 -9.09
N ILE A 38 19.88 -9.82 -9.57
CA ILE A 38 20.75 -8.72 -10.01
C ILE A 38 21.52 -9.13 -11.27
N ALA A 39 21.75 -8.16 -12.16
CA ALA A 39 22.68 -8.32 -13.27
C ALA A 39 23.44 -7.03 -13.56
N ALA A 40 24.70 -7.16 -13.96
CA ALA A 40 25.50 -6.04 -14.46
C ALA A 40 25.04 -5.60 -15.86
N GLY A 41 24.98 -4.30 -16.08
CA GLY A 41 24.92 -3.68 -17.41
C GLY A 41 26.27 -3.03 -17.76
N SER A 42 26.27 -2.08 -18.70
CA SER A 42 27.50 -1.38 -19.11
C SER A 42 27.98 -0.30 -18.12
N SER A 43 27.08 0.30 -17.34
CA SER A 43 27.39 1.43 -16.45
C SER A 43 26.93 1.26 -14.99
N GLY A 44 26.60 0.03 -14.59
CA GLY A 44 26.09 -0.27 -13.24
C GLY A 44 25.33 -1.59 -13.21
N TYR A 45 24.34 -1.69 -12.33
CA TYR A 45 23.54 -2.90 -12.13
C TYR A 45 22.03 -2.60 -12.18
N LEU A 46 21.24 -3.63 -12.44
CA LEU A 46 19.80 -3.63 -12.22
C LEU A 46 19.48 -4.72 -11.20
N ALA A 47 18.92 -4.32 -10.06
CA ALA A 47 18.38 -5.22 -9.05
C ALA A 47 16.85 -5.25 -9.16
N ALA A 48 16.23 -6.42 -9.11
CA ALA A 48 14.79 -6.61 -9.10
C ALA A 48 14.40 -7.61 -8.00
N TRP A 49 13.22 -7.48 -7.41
CA TRP A 49 12.76 -8.33 -6.32
C TRP A 49 11.24 -8.47 -6.30
N THR A 50 10.76 -9.42 -5.50
CA THR A 50 9.35 -9.57 -5.17
C THR A 50 9.01 -8.65 -4.00
N ASP A 51 7.99 -7.84 -4.15
CA ASP A 51 7.69 -6.75 -3.23
C ASP A 51 6.26 -6.82 -2.69
N GLY A 52 6.12 -6.78 -1.36
CA GLY A 52 4.84 -6.82 -0.65
C GLY A 52 4.30 -5.46 -0.19
N ARG A 53 4.92 -4.35 -0.57
CA ARG A 53 4.54 -3.01 -0.06
C ARG A 53 3.14 -2.56 -0.50
N SER A 54 2.62 -3.09 -1.62
CA SER A 54 1.26 -2.81 -2.11
C SER A 54 0.17 -3.56 -1.35
N GLN A 55 0.51 -4.31 -0.29
CA GLN A 55 -0.45 -4.88 0.64
C GLN A 55 -0.97 -3.77 1.59
N ALA A 56 -2.20 -3.30 1.38
CA ALA A 56 -2.93 -2.57 2.41
C ALA A 56 -3.58 -3.58 3.36
N GLY A 57 -3.21 -3.55 4.64
CA GLY A 57 -3.70 -4.52 5.62
C GLY A 57 -5.20 -4.36 5.95
N ALA A 58 -5.91 -5.50 5.98
CA ALA A 58 -7.01 -5.92 6.90
C ALA A 58 -7.84 -7.07 6.28
N THR A 59 -7.83 -7.20 4.95
CA THR A 59 -8.50 -8.32 4.29
C THR A 59 -7.67 -9.58 4.51
N GLY A 60 -8.16 -10.52 5.30
CA GLY A 60 -7.55 -11.85 5.49
C GLY A 60 -7.53 -12.74 4.24
N SER A 61 -7.48 -12.14 3.05
CA SER A 61 -7.13 -12.79 1.80
C SER A 61 -5.80 -12.19 1.34
N ASP A 62 -4.69 -12.83 1.75
CA ASP A 62 -3.36 -12.68 1.15
C ASP A 62 -3.44 -13.12 -0.33
N GLN A 63 -4.11 -12.35 -1.17
CA GLN A 63 -4.39 -12.68 -2.56
C GLN A 63 -4.10 -11.40 -3.37
N GLY A 64 -3.09 -11.41 -4.23
CA GLY A 64 -2.76 -10.27 -5.11
C GLY A 64 -1.86 -9.19 -4.51
N GLY A 65 -1.10 -9.51 -3.46
CA GLY A 65 -0.28 -8.55 -2.71
C GLY A 65 1.23 -8.61 -2.97
N TYR A 66 1.70 -9.23 -4.06
CA TYR A 66 3.13 -9.24 -4.39
C TYR A 66 3.32 -8.75 -5.81
N ASP A 67 4.12 -7.71 -5.94
CA ASP A 67 4.49 -7.04 -7.17
C ASP A 67 5.97 -7.28 -7.48
N VAL A 68 6.41 -6.90 -8.67
CA VAL A 68 7.84 -6.92 -9.03
C VAL A 68 8.33 -5.50 -9.20
N LEU A 69 9.30 -5.10 -8.37
CA LEU A 69 9.95 -3.79 -8.37
C LEU A 69 11.43 -3.94 -8.72
N ALA A 70 12.05 -2.83 -9.12
CA ALA A 70 13.47 -2.77 -9.43
C ALA A 70 14.12 -1.44 -9.05
N ALA A 71 15.44 -1.48 -8.91
CA ALA A 71 16.30 -0.32 -8.72
C ALA A 71 17.54 -0.43 -9.63
N ARG A 72 17.91 0.69 -10.26
CA ARG A 72 19.21 0.81 -10.90
C ARG A 72 20.25 1.18 -9.87
N LEU A 73 21.40 0.52 -9.90
CA LEU A 73 22.54 0.80 -9.04
C LEU A 73 23.70 1.31 -9.88
N ASP A 74 24.46 2.26 -9.35
CA ASP A 74 25.72 2.71 -9.93
C ASP A 74 26.81 1.63 -9.81
N PRO A 75 27.99 1.81 -10.43
CA PRO A 75 29.07 0.82 -10.32
C PRO A 75 29.57 0.56 -8.90
N ALA A 76 29.26 1.44 -7.95
CA ALA A 76 29.60 1.32 -6.53
C ALA A 76 28.40 0.83 -5.68
N GLY A 77 27.32 0.33 -6.31
CA GLY A 77 26.17 -0.27 -5.63
C GLY A 77 25.12 0.72 -5.15
N ASN A 78 25.27 2.03 -5.39
CA ASN A 78 24.32 3.03 -4.88
C ASN A 78 23.11 3.18 -5.81
N PRO A 79 21.87 3.29 -5.30
CA PRO A 79 20.69 3.56 -6.12
C PRO A 79 20.81 4.84 -6.96
N LEU A 80 20.46 4.73 -8.24
CA LEU A 80 20.49 5.82 -9.23
C LEU A 80 19.10 6.42 -9.50
N GLY A 81 19.08 7.70 -9.87
CA GLY A 81 17.89 8.37 -10.39
C GLY A 81 16.83 8.65 -9.32
N GLN A 82 15.55 8.42 -9.64
CA GLN A 82 14.44 8.62 -8.70
C GLN A 82 14.30 7.48 -7.66
N GLY A 83 15.20 6.47 -7.67
CA GLY A 83 15.12 5.32 -6.77
C GLY A 83 14.38 4.14 -7.38
N VAL A 84 13.54 3.48 -6.58
CA VAL A 84 12.79 2.27 -6.94
C VAL A 84 11.65 2.56 -7.92
N PHE A 85 11.41 1.63 -8.86
CA PHE A 85 10.29 1.70 -9.81
C PHE A 85 9.58 0.35 -9.97
N VAL A 86 8.30 0.40 -10.33
CA VAL A 86 7.43 -0.77 -10.52
C VAL A 86 7.64 -1.36 -11.93
N LEU A 87 8.01 -2.64 -12.01
CA LEU A 87 8.04 -3.40 -13.27
C LEU A 87 6.69 -4.03 -13.58
N SER A 88 6.02 -4.56 -12.55
CA SER A 88 4.66 -5.07 -12.66
C SER A 88 3.90 -4.87 -11.36
N ALA A 89 2.67 -4.37 -11.49
CA ALA A 89 1.62 -4.40 -10.48
C ALA A 89 0.32 -4.88 -11.13
N SER A 90 0.39 -6.04 -11.77
CA SER A 90 -0.75 -6.67 -12.46
C SER A 90 -1.67 -7.38 -11.45
N HIS A 91 -2.83 -7.86 -11.90
CA HIS A 91 -3.72 -8.65 -11.04
C HIS A 91 -3.07 -9.98 -10.65
N GLY A 92 -3.31 -10.45 -9.41
CA GLY A 92 -2.69 -11.66 -8.87
C GLY A 92 -1.26 -11.44 -8.38
N TYR A 93 -0.52 -12.52 -8.14
CA TYR A 93 0.87 -12.43 -7.68
C TYR A 93 1.88 -12.30 -8.81
N GLN A 94 2.86 -11.41 -8.65
CA GLN A 94 4.08 -11.33 -9.44
C GLN A 94 5.31 -11.54 -8.56
N ARG A 95 6.11 -12.57 -8.87
CA ARG A 95 7.16 -13.04 -7.95
C ARG A 95 8.36 -13.64 -8.69
N ASN A 96 9.43 -13.89 -7.94
CA ASN A 96 10.61 -14.64 -8.38
C ASN A 96 11.28 -14.05 -9.64
N PRO A 97 11.61 -12.75 -9.69
CA PRO A 97 12.22 -12.17 -10.87
C PRO A 97 13.62 -12.75 -11.15
N GLN A 98 14.03 -12.73 -12.42
CA GLN A 98 15.40 -12.93 -12.86
C GLN A 98 15.78 -11.85 -13.88
N VAL A 99 17.03 -11.39 -13.82
CA VAL A 99 17.53 -10.27 -14.63
C VAL A 99 18.74 -10.72 -15.42
N VAL A 100 18.80 -10.42 -16.72
CA VAL A 100 19.97 -10.69 -17.58
C VAL A 100 20.21 -9.60 -18.62
N TRP A 101 21.47 -9.23 -18.82
CA TRP A 101 21.89 -8.22 -19.79
C TRP A 101 22.26 -8.85 -21.13
N ASN A 102 21.84 -8.25 -22.25
CA ASN A 102 22.23 -8.68 -23.60
C ASN A 102 23.30 -7.81 -24.27
N GLY A 103 23.91 -6.85 -23.57
CA GLY A 103 24.81 -5.88 -24.18
C GLY A 103 24.18 -4.51 -24.46
N GLN A 104 22.85 -4.39 -24.43
CA GLN A 104 22.12 -3.14 -24.72
C GLN A 104 20.94 -2.86 -23.77
N SER A 105 20.21 -3.90 -23.38
CA SER A 105 19.08 -3.84 -22.44
C SER A 105 19.15 -5.02 -21.47
N TRP A 106 18.49 -4.88 -20.33
CA TRP A 106 18.16 -6.02 -19.48
C TRP A 106 16.85 -6.65 -19.95
N LEU A 107 16.74 -7.97 -19.85
CA LEU A 107 15.46 -8.66 -19.77
C LEU A 107 15.21 -8.97 -18.29
N VAL A 108 14.05 -8.56 -17.78
CA VAL A 108 13.54 -8.96 -16.48
C VAL A 108 12.36 -9.88 -16.70
N ALA A 109 12.44 -11.13 -16.25
CA ALA A 109 11.36 -12.09 -16.34
C ALA A 109 10.93 -12.55 -14.94
N TRP A 110 9.64 -12.83 -14.75
CA TRP A 110 9.06 -13.21 -13.46
C TRP A 110 7.91 -14.20 -13.63
N GLU A 111 7.53 -14.84 -12.53
CA GLU A 111 6.31 -15.62 -12.41
C GLU A 111 5.12 -14.68 -12.21
N ASN A 112 4.14 -14.75 -13.09
CA ASN A 112 2.91 -13.95 -13.08
C ASN A 112 1.68 -14.84 -13.01
N GLN A 113 0.86 -14.66 -11.97
CA GLN A 113 -0.44 -15.31 -11.91
C GLN A 113 -1.43 -14.59 -12.81
N SER A 114 -1.95 -15.29 -13.81
CA SER A 114 -2.87 -14.72 -14.81
C SER A 114 -4.21 -15.43 -14.77
N LEU A 115 -5.30 -14.69 -14.97
CA LEU A 115 -6.62 -15.29 -15.16
C LEU A 115 -6.65 -16.01 -16.52
N THR A 116 -6.97 -17.30 -16.50
CA THR A 116 -7.45 -18.02 -17.69
C THR A 116 -8.97 -18.25 -17.55
N ALA A 117 -9.66 -18.60 -18.64
CA ALA A 117 -11.13 -18.61 -18.73
C ALA A 117 -11.89 -19.34 -17.59
N SER A 118 -11.25 -20.23 -16.83
CA SER A 118 -11.86 -20.94 -15.69
C SER A 118 -10.97 -21.11 -14.44
N TYR A 119 -9.68 -20.76 -14.47
CA TYR A 119 -8.75 -20.91 -13.34
C TYR A 119 -7.54 -19.99 -13.48
N TYR A 120 -6.75 -19.84 -12.43
CA TYR A 120 -5.51 -19.07 -12.47
C TYR A 120 -4.32 -19.94 -12.76
N GLU A 121 -3.46 -19.47 -13.65
CA GLU A 121 -2.26 -20.17 -14.06
C GLU A 121 -1.05 -19.28 -13.80
N SER A 122 -0.01 -19.85 -13.17
CA SER A 122 1.31 -19.22 -13.15
C SER A 122 1.87 -19.24 -14.57
N ARG A 123 2.27 -18.08 -15.06
CA ARG A 123 2.87 -17.89 -16.38
C ARG A 123 4.20 -17.18 -16.21
N ILE A 124 5.13 -17.48 -17.09
CA ILE A 124 6.41 -16.77 -17.12
C ILE A 124 6.27 -15.63 -18.12
N VAL A 125 6.46 -14.40 -17.64
CA VAL A 125 6.40 -13.19 -18.47
C VAL A 125 7.65 -12.35 -18.26
N GLY A 126 7.89 -11.37 -19.10
CA GLY A 126 9.00 -10.43 -18.90
C GLY A 126 8.89 -9.13 -19.67
N VAL A 127 9.72 -8.16 -19.32
CA VAL A 127 9.89 -6.90 -20.05
C VAL A 127 11.37 -6.59 -20.23
N ARG A 128 11.66 -5.84 -21.29
CA ARG A 128 12.98 -5.26 -21.53
C ARG A 128 13.07 -3.92 -20.82
N VAL A 129 14.19 -3.74 -20.15
CA VAL A 129 14.53 -2.50 -19.44
C VAL A 129 15.78 -1.94 -20.11
N ALA A 130 15.66 -0.74 -20.67
CA ALA A 130 16.77 -0.03 -21.27
C ALA A 130 17.84 0.32 -20.22
N GLU A 131 19.07 0.62 -20.66
CA GLU A 131 20.15 0.99 -19.73
C GLU A 131 19.77 2.14 -18.79
N ASN A 132 18.95 3.09 -19.25
CA ASN A 132 18.50 4.23 -18.44
C ASN A 132 17.40 3.87 -17.41
N GLY A 133 16.83 2.66 -17.46
CA GLY A 133 15.72 2.20 -16.61
C GLY A 133 14.34 2.30 -17.27
N GLU A 134 14.24 2.78 -18.51
CA GLU A 134 12.97 2.84 -19.23
C GLU A 134 12.49 1.43 -19.60
N ILE A 135 11.24 1.12 -19.26
CA ILE A 135 10.57 -0.11 -19.69
C ILE A 135 10.22 0.03 -21.17
N GLN A 136 10.75 -0.85 -22.01
CA GLN A 136 10.64 -0.76 -23.48
C GLN A 136 9.39 -1.46 -24.03
N ASP A 137 8.72 -2.29 -23.21
CA ASP A 137 7.56 -3.07 -23.61
C ASP A 137 6.30 -2.52 -22.93
N ALA A 138 5.29 -2.14 -23.74
CA ALA A 138 4.03 -1.61 -23.23
C ALA A 138 3.16 -2.67 -22.53
N GLN A 139 3.40 -3.94 -22.81
CA GLN A 139 2.79 -5.12 -22.18
C GLN A 139 3.89 -6.18 -21.98
N PRO A 140 3.84 -6.98 -20.89
CA PRO A 140 4.78 -8.06 -20.70
C PRO A 140 4.73 -9.08 -21.85
N ILE A 141 5.91 -9.56 -22.26
CA ILE A 141 6.07 -10.67 -23.19
C ILE A 141 5.71 -11.96 -22.44
N ASP A 142 4.78 -12.75 -22.96
CA ASP A 142 4.33 -14.02 -22.34
C ASP A 142 5.06 -15.22 -22.95
N PHE A 143 5.80 -15.95 -22.12
CA PHE A 143 6.55 -17.16 -22.51
C PHE A 143 5.76 -18.46 -22.28
N GLY A 144 4.59 -18.38 -21.64
CA GLY A 144 3.71 -19.52 -21.41
C GLY A 144 3.56 -19.93 -19.95
N ALA A 145 2.76 -20.97 -19.75
CA ALA A 145 2.43 -21.53 -18.44
C ALA A 145 3.65 -22.20 -17.78
N GLY A 146 3.87 -21.89 -16.50
CA GLY A 146 4.93 -22.44 -15.66
C GLY A 146 5.21 -21.56 -14.44
N SER A 147 5.82 -22.14 -13.41
CA SER A 147 6.33 -21.41 -12.23
C SER A 147 7.85 -21.57 -12.05
N MET A 148 8.47 -22.47 -12.80
CA MET A 148 9.89 -22.77 -12.74
C MET A 148 10.58 -22.34 -14.04
N PHE A 149 11.55 -21.43 -13.94
CA PHE A 149 12.24 -20.90 -15.12
C PHE A 149 13.67 -20.42 -14.84
N THR A 150 14.42 -20.20 -15.91
CA THR A 150 15.73 -19.53 -15.91
C THR A 150 15.89 -18.68 -17.17
N VAL A 151 16.58 -17.55 -17.03
CA VAL A 151 16.95 -16.68 -18.16
C VAL A 151 18.45 -16.64 -18.36
N ALA A 152 18.88 -16.56 -19.62
CA ALA A 152 20.28 -16.44 -20.02
C ALA A 152 20.41 -15.45 -21.18
N SER A 153 21.61 -14.91 -21.38
CA SER A 153 21.95 -14.15 -22.59
C SER A 153 23.30 -14.58 -23.14
N ASN A 154 23.43 -14.57 -24.47
CA ASN A 154 24.71 -14.73 -25.16
C ASN A 154 25.34 -13.39 -25.58
N GLY A 155 24.83 -12.26 -25.06
CA GLY A 155 25.29 -10.92 -25.43
C GLY A 155 24.68 -10.38 -26.73
N SER A 156 23.63 -11.02 -27.26
CA SER A 156 22.82 -10.47 -28.37
C SER A 156 21.37 -10.96 -28.34
N THR A 157 21.16 -12.22 -27.94
CA THR A 157 19.85 -12.85 -27.78
C THR A 157 19.65 -13.31 -26.35
N TRP A 158 18.42 -13.17 -25.86
CA TRP A 158 18.01 -13.79 -24.61
C TRP A 158 17.45 -15.19 -24.87
N LEU A 159 17.60 -16.06 -23.88
CA LEU A 159 16.97 -17.37 -23.80
C LEU A 159 16.19 -17.43 -22.49
N VAL A 160 14.90 -17.75 -22.56
CA VAL A 160 14.07 -18.11 -21.42
C VAL A 160 13.83 -19.61 -21.48
N VAL A 161 14.16 -20.34 -20.42
CA VAL A 161 13.86 -21.76 -20.29
C VAL A 161 12.85 -21.94 -19.17
N LEU A 162 11.72 -22.59 -19.43
CA LEU A 162 10.71 -22.89 -18.41
C LEU A 162 10.21 -24.33 -18.50
N GLU A 163 9.69 -24.83 -17.38
CA GLU A 163 8.88 -26.05 -17.37
C GLU A 163 7.54 -25.79 -18.08
N SER A 164 7.20 -26.61 -19.08
CA SER A 164 5.95 -26.47 -19.84
C SER A 164 5.47 -27.81 -20.41
N ALA A 165 4.15 -27.93 -20.61
CA ALA A 165 3.49 -29.05 -21.30
C ALA A 165 3.02 -28.67 -22.72
N SER A 166 3.72 -27.75 -23.36
CA SER A 166 3.40 -27.21 -24.69
C SER A 166 3.35 -28.32 -25.76
N ALA A 167 2.47 -28.17 -26.75
CA ALA A 167 2.24 -29.14 -27.84
C ALA A 167 1.98 -30.60 -27.38
N GLY A 168 1.49 -30.80 -26.14
CA GLY A 168 1.23 -32.12 -25.56
C GLY A 168 2.49 -32.86 -25.08
N GLN A 169 3.62 -32.14 -24.91
CA GLN A 169 4.88 -32.70 -24.41
C GLN A 169 5.37 -31.90 -23.20
N GLY A 170 5.44 -32.57 -22.05
CA GLY A 170 6.07 -32.04 -20.84
C GLY A 170 7.59 -31.96 -20.98
N GLY A 171 8.21 -30.99 -20.31
CA GLY A 171 9.67 -30.88 -20.24
C GLY A 171 10.17 -29.46 -19.98
N LEU A 172 11.46 -29.25 -20.21
CA LEU A 172 12.06 -27.91 -20.26
C LEU A 172 12.02 -27.38 -21.69
N TRP A 173 11.40 -26.22 -21.86
CA TRP A 173 11.19 -25.53 -23.14
C TRP A 173 11.98 -24.23 -23.19
N GLY A 174 12.63 -23.96 -24.32
CA GLY A 174 13.41 -22.76 -24.57
C GLY A 174 12.72 -21.80 -25.53
N TYR A 175 12.78 -20.51 -25.22
CA TYR A 175 12.23 -19.40 -26.01
C TYR A 175 13.33 -18.36 -26.21
N ARG A 176 13.74 -18.10 -27.45
CA ARG A 176 14.73 -17.04 -27.74
C ARG A 176 14.05 -15.73 -28.14
N LEU A 177 14.61 -14.64 -27.63
CA LEU A 177 14.30 -13.28 -28.03
C LEU A 177 15.53 -12.62 -28.66
N ALA A 178 15.34 -11.95 -29.79
CA ALA A 178 16.31 -11.01 -30.32
C ALA A 178 16.43 -9.78 -29.41
N GLY A 179 17.55 -9.05 -29.51
CA GLY A 179 17.78 -7.86 -28.68
C GLY A 179 16.74 -6.74 -28.85
N ASP A 180 16.04 -6.72 -29.99
CA ASP A 180 14.93 -5.80 -30.26
C ASP A 180 13.57 -6.30 -29.75
N GLY A 181 13.53 -7.43 -29.05
CA GLY A 181 12.31 -8.05 -28.49
C GLY A 181 11.59 -8.99 -29.44
N THR A 182 12.09 -9.20 -30.66
CA THR A 182 11.45 -10.14 -31.61
C THR A 182 11.57 -11.59 -31.11
N GLU A 183 10.45 -12.31 -31.02
CA GLU A 183 10.43 -13.75 -30.74
C GLU A 183 11.02 -14.54 -31.91
N LEU A 184 12.07 -15.30 -31.62
CA LEU A 184 12.80 -16.09 -32.61
C LEU A 184 12.27 -17.52 -32.73
N ASP A 185 11.65 -18.04 -31.66
CA ASP A 185 11.10 -19.39 -31.59
C ASP A 185 9.61 -19.38 -31.20
N PRO A 186 8.69 -18.96 -32.09
CA PRO A 186 7.26 -18.97 -31.79
C PRO A 186 6.75 -20.34 -31.34
N GLY A 187 6.23 -20.42 -30.11
CA GLY A 187 5.74 -21.65 -29.49
C GLY A 187 6.80 -22.51 -28.78
N GLY A 188 8.05 -22.04 -28.74
CA GLY A 188 9.15 -22.64 -27.98
C GLY A 188 9.78 -23.89 -28.62
N VAL A 189 10.96 -24.25 -28.12
CA VAL A 189 11.73 -25.44 -28.52
C VAL A 189 11.85 -26.37 -27.32
N LEU A 190 11.40 -27.62 -27.45
CA LEU A 190 11.59 -28.62 -26.40
C LEU A 190 13.08 -28.98 -26.28
N LEU A 191 13.69 -28.62 -25.16
CA LEU A 191 15.12 -28.85 -24.89
C LEU A 191 15.34 -30.18 -24.18
N VAL A 192 14.51 -30.45 -23.17
CA VAL A 192 14.62 -31.63 -22.31
C VAL A 192 13.23 -32.25 -22.18
N PRO A 193 12.88 -33.29 -22.94
CA PRO A 193 11.61 -33.99 -22.80
C PRO A 193 11.48 -34.61 -21.41
N GLU A 194 10.31 -34.45 -20.81
CA GLU A 194 9.93 -35.08 -19.55
C GLU A 194 9.80 -36.60 -19.74
N THR A 195 10.31 -37.37 -18.79
CA THR A 195 10.03 -38.82 -18.71
C THR A 195 9.23 -39.18 -17.45
N TYR A 196 9.35 -38.42 -16.34
CA TYR A 196 8.50 -38.37 -15.12
C TYR A 196 8.95 -37.15 -14.25
N TYR A 197 8.05 -36.56 -13.43
CA TYR A 197 8.12 -35.33 -12.58
C TYR A 197 9.42 -34.97 -11.80
N LEU A 198 10.59 -34.92 -12.44
CA LEU A 198 11.88 -34.95 -11.72
C LEU A 198 12.92 -33.92 -12.18
N LEU A 199 12.52 -32.93 -13.00
CA LEU A 199 13.42 -31.84 -13.43
C LEU A 199 13.20 -30.64 -12.52
N PHE A 200 14.19 -30.29 -11.70
CA PHE A 200 14.08 -29.15 -10.77
C PHE A 200 15.21 -28.15 -10.93
N ASN A 201 14.97 -26.90 -10.52
CA ASN A 201 15.97 -25.84 -10.42
C ASN A 201 16.81 -25.61 -11.69
N PRO A 202 16.20 -25.42 -12.88
CA PRO A 202 16.95 -25.18 -14.09
C PRO A 202 17.78 -23.89 -13.97
N ARG A 203 18.97 -23.93 -14.58
CA ARG A 203 19.88 -22.80 -14.71
C ARG A 203 20.53 -22.83 -16.07
N ALA A 204 20.55 -21.68 -16.74
CA ALA A 204 21.19 -21.52 -18.04
C ALA A 204 22.19 -20.37 -18.02
N ALA A 205 23.31 -20.54 -18.73
CA ALA A 205 24.20 -19.44 -19.08
C ALA A 205 24.82 -19.71 -20.45
N ALA A 206 25.28 -18.66 -21.13
CA ALA A 206 25.93 -18.80 -22.43
C ALA A 206 27.43 -18.58 -22.34
N ALA A 207 28.19 -19.40 -23.06
CA ALA A 207 29.63 -19.24 -23.26
C ALA A 207 30.02 -19.72 -24.66
N GLY A 208 30.97 -19.05 -25.31
CA GLY A 208 31.50 -19.47 -26.61
C GLY A 208 30.46 -19.53 -27.73
N GLY A 209 29.35 -18.80 -27.63
CA GLY A 209 28.25 -18.84 -28.60
C GLY A 209 27.26 -20.00 -28.42
N GLU A 210 27.38 -20.76 -27.33
CA GLU A 210 26.52 -21.88 -26.97
C GLU A 210 25.79 -21.59 -25.64
N TYR A 211 24.73 -22.34 -25.37
CA TYR A 211 24.05 -22.35 -24.09
C TYR A 211 24.36 -23.64 -23.32
N LEU A 212 24.70 -23.53 -22.04
CA LEU A 212 24.69 -24.64 -21.11
C LEU A 212 23.40 -24.55 -20.29
N LEU A 213 22.60 -25.62 -20.28
CA LEU A 213 21.45 -25.78 -19.40
C LEU A 213 21.75 -26.88 -18.40
N ALA A 214 21.63 -26.59 -17.10
CA ALA A 214 21.72 -27.56 -16.02
C ALA A 214 20.42 -27.63 -15.22
N TRP A 215 20.13 -28.80 -14.66
CA TRP A 215 18.95 -29.05 -13.82
C TRP A 215 19.25 -30.19 -12.84
N GLU A 216 18.49 -30.25 -11.75
CA GLU A 216 18.51 -31.37 -10.82
C GLU A 216 17.66 -32.50 -11.40
N ASP A 217 18.21 -33.71 -11.42
CA ASP A 217 17.52 -34.96 -11.71
C ASP A 217 17.60 -35.89 -10.48
N LEU A 218 16.87 -37.01 -10.47
CA LEU A 218 16.86 -37.98 -9.36
C LEU A 218 18.26 -38.45 -8.93
N ASN A 219 19.18 -38.53 -9.89
CA ASN A 219 20.53 -39.04 -9.67
C ASN A 219 21.55 -37.94 -9.41
N GLY A 220 21.10 -36.68 -9.28
CA GLY A 220 21.93 -35.50 -9.08
C GLY A 220 21.89 -34.52 -10.27
N PRO A 221 22.72 -33.47 -10.21
CA PRO A 221 22.72 -32.40 -11.19
C PRO A 221 23.29 -32.85 -12.55
N LEU A 222 22.52 -32.61 -13.61
CA LEU A 222 22.85 -32.90 -15.00
C LEU A 222 22.93 -31.61 -15.80
N ALA A 223 23.69 -31.63 -16.89
CA ALA A 223 23.70 -30.55 -17.87
C ALA A 223 23.71 -31.07 -19.32
N GLN A 224 23.26 -30.20 -20.22
CA GLN A 224 23.29 -30.39 -21.66
C GLN A 224 23.71 -29.07 -22.32
N ARG A 225 24.59 -29.17 -23.32
CA ARG A 225 24.98 -28.04 -24.17
C ARG A 225 24.03 -27.94 -25.36
N PHE A 226 23.77 -26.72 -25.78
CA PHE A 226 22.96 -26.38 -26.94
C PHE A 226 23.67 -25.33 -27.80
N ASP A 227 23.56 -25.44 -29.12
CA ASP A 227 24.04 -24.38 -30.01
C ASP A 227 23.14 -23.13 -29.94
N ALA A 228 23.52 -22.08 -30.66
CA ALA A 228 22.76 -20.84 -30.71
C ALA A 228 21.32 -21.05 -31.22
N GLY A 229 21.06 -22.11 -31.99
CA GLY A 229 19.76 -22.53 -32.53
C GLY A 229 19.01 -23.56 -31.67
N LEU A 230 19.45 -23.76 -30.41
CA LEU A 230 18.87 -24.70 -29.45
C LEU A 230 18.92 -26.18 -29.87
N GLN A 231 19.87 -26.55 -30.74
CA GLN A 231 20.14 -27.97 -31.03
C GLN A 231 21.12 -28.55 -30.00
N PRO A 232 20.88 -29.76 -29.46
CA PRO A 232 21.75 -30.34 -28.44
C PRO A 232 23.12 -30.69 -29.01
N ILE A 233 24.17 -30.29 -28.30
CA ILE A 233 25.57 -30.61 -28.60
C ILE A 233 26.05 -31.70 -27.64
N GLY A 234 26.34 -32.88 -28.17
CA GLY A 234 26.82 -34.01 -27.38
C GLY A 234 25.73 -34.61 -26.47
N ALA A 235 26.14 -35.56 -25.62
CA ALA A 235 25.26 -36.20 -24.66
C ALA A 235 25.17 -35.40 -23.35
N ARG A 236 24.09 -35.63 -22.59
CA ARG A 236 23.94 -35.14 -21.21
C ARG A 236 25.09 -35.66 -20.34
N PHE A 237 25.55 -34.82 -19.42
CA PHE A 237 26.65 -35.16 -18.52
C PHE A 237 26.40 -34.63 -17.12
N ALA A 238 27.01 -35.27 -16.12
CA ALA A 238 26.93 -34.83 -14.74
C ALA A 238 27.79 -33.59 -14.51
N VAL A 239 27.27 -32.66 -13.71
CA VAL A 239 27.99 -31.46 -13.27
C VAL A 239 28.08 -31.45 -11.75
N ALA A 240 28.91 -30.57 -11.17
CA ALA A 240 29.07 -30.52 -9.72
C ALA A 240 27.86 -29.86 -9.01
N SER A 241 27.11 -29.01 -9.72
CA SER A 241 25.96 -28.25 -9.19
C SER A 241 25.16 -27.67 -10.36
N THR A 242 23.90 -27.33 -10.12
CA THR A 242 23.10 -26.51 -11.05
C THR A 242 23.40 -25.02 -10.93
N ARG A 243 24.06 -24.56 -9.87
CA ARG A 243 24.45 -23.15 -9.67
C ARG A 243 25.79 -22.87 -10.34
N PHE A 244 25.74 -22.11 -11.43
CA PHE A 244 26.94 -21.70 -12.16
C PHE A 244 26.77 -20.35 -12.82
N ALA A 245 27.92 -19.73 -13.09
CA ALA A 245 28.03 -18.48 -13.82
C ALA A 245 28.93 -18.64 -15.04
N SER A 246 28.90 -17.68 -15.97
CA SER A 246 29.76 -17.69 -17.15
C SER A 246 30.60 -16.43 -17.26
N SER A 247 31.82 -16.59 -17.76
CA SER A 247 32.71 -15.51 -18.18
C SER A 247 32.58 -15.19 -19.68
N GLY A 248 31.71 -15.91 -20.39
CA GLY A 248 31.62 -15.93 -21.85
C GLY A 248 32.59 -16.91 -22.52
N GLY A 249 33.62 -17.42 -21.82
CA GLY A 249 34.55 -18.46 -22.32
C GLY A 249 34.63 -19.71 -21.44
N GLU A 250 34.26 -19.58 -20.17
CA GLU A 250 34.26 -20.65 -19.17
C GLU A 250 32.99 -20.57 -18.31
N TYR A 251 32.76 -21.62 -17.53
CA TYR A 251 31.74 -21.68 -16.49
C TYR A 251 32.40 -21.92 -15.13
N LEU A 252 31.86 -21.31 -14.07
CA LEU A 252 32.23 -21.57 -12.69
C LEU A 252 31.05 -22.15 -11.94
N PHE A 253 31.19 -23.38 -11.45
CA PHE A 253 30.20 -24.02 -10.58
C PHE A 253 30.58 -23.80 -9.13
N VAL A 254 29.71 -23.21 -8.32
CA VAL A 254 29.90 -23.07 -6.87
C VAL A 254 29.06 -24.15 -6.19
N HIS A 255 29.70 -24.99 -5.38
CA HIS A 255 29.10 -26.21 -4.86
C HIS A 255 29.67 -26.65 -3.52
N TYR A 256 28.86 -27.38 -2.77
CA TYR A 256 29.31 -28.04 -1.57
C TYR A 256 29.80 -29.46 -1.87
N ALA A 257 31.04 -29.76 -1.50
CA ALA A 257 31.63 -31.08 -1.68
C ALA A 257 31.52 -31.92 -0.41
N GLN A 258 30.54 -32.84 -0.38
CA GLN A 258 30.32 -33.75 0.77
C GLN A 258 31.55 -34.57 1.14
N ALA A 259 32.32 -35.03 0.15
CA ALA A 259 33.48 -35.89 0.37
C ALA A 259 34.59 -35.19 1.17
N THR A 260 34.70 -33.87 1.06
CA THR A 260 35.72 -33.07 1.75
C THR A 260 35.12 -32.18 2.84
N ASN A 261 33.80 -32.19 2.99
CA ASN A 261 33.05 -31.30 3.88
C ASN A 261 33.49 -29.82 3.74
N SER A 262 33.56 -29.32 2.50
CA SER A 262 34.01 -27.95 2.22
C SER A 262 33.27 -27.31 1.05
N LEU A 263 33.18 -25.98 1.07
CA LEU A 263 32.65 -25.19 -0.05
C LEU A 263 33.73 -25.09 -1.14
N ARG A 264 33.35 -25.40 -2.37
CA ARG A 264 34.27 -25.46 -3.51
C ARG A 264 33.71 -24.75 -4.74
N ALA A 265 34.62 -24.44 -5.65
CA ALA A 265 34.28 -24.10 -7.02
C ALA A 265 34.94 -25.05 -8.02
N THR A 266 34.33 -25.25 -9.18
CA THR A 266 34.91 -26.01 -10.29
C THR A 266 34.76 -25.22 -11.57
N ARG A 267 35.86 -24.91 -12.27
CA ARG A 267 35.77 -24.31 -13.61
C ARG A 267 35.61 -25.38 -14.69
N MET A 268 34.91 -25.00 -15.73
CA MET A 268 34.69 -25.80 -16.94
C MET A 268 34.85 -24.92 -18.17
N SER A 269 35.53 -25.41 -19.20
CA SER A 269 35.58 -24.72 -20.50
C SER A 269 34.18 -24.63 -21.12
N ALA A 270 33.97 -23.68 -22.04
CA ALA A 270 32.74 -23.62 -22.85
C ALA A 270 32.44 -24.95 -23.58
N SER A 271 33.48 -25.72 -23.92
CA SER A 271 33.36 -27.03 -24.58
C SER A 271 33.05 -28.20 -23.63
N GLY A 272 32.89 -27.96 -22.32
CA GLY A 272 32.53 -29.00 -21.34
C GLY A 272 33.73 -29.73 -20.72
N VAL A 273 34.95 -29.21 -20.83
CA VAL A 273 36.14 -29.80 -20.20
C VAL A 273 36.29 -29.24 -18.79
N VAL A 274 36.26 -30.11 -17.78
CA VAL A 274 36.53 -29.73 -16.38
C VAL A 274 38.00 -29.32 -16.24
N LEU A 275 38.23 -28.09 -15.79
CA LEU A 275 39.57 -27.50 -15.65
C LEU A 275 40.17 -27.77 -14.28
N ASP A 276 39.33 -27.86 -13.24
CA ASP A 276 39.75 -28.10 -11.86
C ASP A 276 39.12 -29.41 -11.34
N PRO A 277 39.64 -30.60 -11.72
CA PRO A 277 39.00 -31.89 -11.41
C PRO A 277 38.97 -32.22 -9.91
N ASN A 278 39.84 -31.59 -9.10
CA ASN A 278 39.82 -31.71 -7.64
C ASN A 278 38.95 -30.65 -6.96
N GLY A 279 38.41 -29.68 -7.71
CA GLY A 279 37.76 -28.48 -7.19
C GLY A 279 38.72 -27.51 -6.50
N ILE A 280 38.41 -26.23 -6.59
CA ILE A 280 39.06 -25.12 -5.90
C ILE A 280 38.40 -24.99 -4.54
N ALA A 281 39.15 -25.10 -3.44
CA ALA A 281 38.58 -24.91 -2.11
C ALA A 281 38.35 -23.42 -1.84
N LEU A 282 37.10 -23.06 -1.49
CA LEU A 282 36.73 -21.68 -1.16
C LEU A 282 36.71 -21.46 0.35
N ALA A 283 36.19 -22.43 1.12
CA ALA A 283 36.11 -22.36 2.57
C ALA A 283 36.11 -23.76 3.22
N ASP A 284 36.79 -23.90 4.36
CA ASP A 284 36.76 -25.11 5.22
C ASP A 284 35.66 -24.98 6.29
N GLN A 285 34.42 -24.85 5.85
CA GLN A 285 33.24 -24.70 6.71
C GLN A 285 32.33 -25.93 6.65
N ASN A 286 31.80 -26.34 7.81
CA ASN A 286 30.90 -27.47 7.94
C ASN A 286 29.52 -27.11 7.33
N ALA A 287 29.16 -27.69 6.19
CA ALA A 287 28.12 -27.15 5.32
C ALA A 287 26.68 -27.51 5.66
N ALA A 288 26.39 -27.99 6.87
CA ALA A 288 25.00 -28.23 7.25
C ALA A 288 24.14 -26.96 7.21
N TRP A 289 24.76 -25.78 7.17
CA TRP A 289 24.06 -24.50 7.31
C TRP A 289 24.40 -23.43 6.26
N LEU A 290 25.30 -23.71 5.31
CA LEU A 290 25.61 -22.74 4.26
C LEU A 290 24.51 -22.72 3.19
N SER A 291 24.22 -21.56 2.63
CA SER A 291 23.17 -21.40 1.61
C SER A 291 23.48 -20.30 0.59
N ALA A 292 22.58 -20.12 -0.39
CA ALA A 292 22.64 -19.05 -1.40
C ALA A 292 23.97 -18.95 -2.18
N PHE A 293 24.48 -20.09 -2.65
CA PHE A 293 25.68 -20.13 -3.49
C PHE A 293 25.43 -19.45 -4.83
N ASP A 294 26.30 -18.50 -5.19
CA ASP A 294 26.26 -17.82 -6.48
C ASP A 294 27.68 -17.51 -6.98
N GLY A 295 27.79 -17.20 -8.26
CA GLY A 295 29.06 -16.85 -8.90
C GLY A 295 28.90 -15.74 -9.92
N ALA A 296 29.98 -15.01 -10.19
CA ALA A 296 30.00 -13.97 -11.22
C ALA A 296 31.40 -13.74 -11.78
N TRP A 297 31.49 -13.09 -12.94
CA TRP A 297 32.75 -12.76 -13.61
C TRP A 297 32.87 -11.25 -13.78
N ASP A 298 33.97 -10.65 -13.32
CA ASP A 298 34.17 -9.19 -13.38
C ASP A 298 34.91 -8.71 -14.65
N GLY A 299 35.23 -9.64 -15.57
CA GLY A 299 36.09 -9.36 -16.72
C GLY A 299 37.54 -9.82 -16.55
N SER A 300 37.97 -10.06 -15.30
CA SER A 300 39.37 -10.41 -14.97
C SER A 300 39.52 -11.56 -13.97
N GLN A 301 38.58 -11.71 -13.03
CA GLN A 301 38.57 -12.75 -12.02
C GLN A 301 37.12 -13.19 -11.72
N TRP A 302 37.02 -14.40 -11.18
CA TRP A 302 35.77 -14.96 -10.72
C TRP A 302 35.45 -14.49 -9.31
N TRP A 303 34.17 -14.39 -9.02
CA TRP A 303 33.63 -14.14 -7.70
C TRP A 303 32.67 -15.25 -7.32
N ALA A 304 32.67 -15.62 -6.05
CA ALA A 304 31.71 -16.55 -5.46
C ALA A 304 31.12 -15.94 -4.19
N SER A 305 29.83 -16.18 -3.94
CA SER A 305 29.14 -15.76 -2.72
C SER A 305 28.45 -16.93 -2.02
N TRP A 306 28.29 -16.81 -0.71
CA TRP A 306 27.44 -17.70 0.10
C TRP A 306 26.97 -17.00 1.37
N ILE A 307 25.97 -17.59 2.01
CA ILE A 307 25.53 -17.19 3.35
C ILE A 307 26.05 -18.20 4.36
N ASP A 308 26.71 -17.69 5.39
CA ASP A 308 27.06 -18.38 6.63
C ASP A 308 26.13 -17.85 7.75
N PRO A 309 25.45 -18.71 8.54
CA PRO A 309 24.61 -18.25 9.65
C PRO A 309 25.34 -17.46 10.74
N VAL A 310 26.68 -17.57 10.82
CA VAL A 310 27.52 -16.87 11.79
C VAL A 310 28.10 -15.59 11.20
N ASP A 311 28.66 -15.68 9.99
CA ASP A 311 29.42 -14.59 9.35
C ASP A 311 28.60 -13.78 8.33
N GLY A 312 27.33 -14.15 8.11
CA GLY A 312 26.43 -13.45 7.18
C GLY A 312 26.75 -13.72 5.71
N VAL A 313 26.60 -12.70 4.87
CA VAL A 313 26.91 -12.78 3.43
C VAL A 313 28.42 -12.70 3.22
N ASN A 314 28.99 -13.69 2.54
CA ASN A 314 30.43 -13.82 2.30
C ASN A 314 30.76 -13.78 0.81
N LEU A 315 31.95 -13.27 0.50
CA LEU A 315 32.52 -13.19 -0.86
C LEU A 315 33.91 -13.82 -0.93
N CYS A 316 34.23 -14.42 -2.07
CA CYS A 316 35.55 -14.95 -2.38
C CYS A 316 35.92 -14.69 -3.83
N ARG A 317 37.13 -14.18 -4.09
CA ARG A 317 37.67 -14.08 -5.44
C ARG A 317 38.43 -15.35 -5.83
N VAL A 318 38.30 -15.75 -7.09
CA VAL A 318 38.98 -16.91 -7.67
C VAL A 318 39.70 -16.47 -8.95
N LEU A 319 41.00 -16.72 -9.00
CA LEU A 319 41.84 -16.42 -10.15
C LEU A 319 42.78 -17.59 -10.43
N ASP A 320 42.86 -17.99 -11.70
CA ASP A 320 43.77 -19.06 -12.17
C ASP A 320 43.70 -20.38 -11.37
N GLY A 321 42.52 -20.75 -10.89
CA GLY A 321 42.32 -21.99 -10.13
C GLY A 321 42.65 -21.88 -8.64
N VAL A 322 42.83 -20.66 -8.13
CA VAL A 322 43.16 -20.39 -6.73
C VAL A 322 42.14 -19.44 -6.12
N ALA A 323 41.66 -19.76 -4.93
CA ALA A 323 40.89 -18.84 -4.10
C ALA A 323 41.84 -17.81 -3.49
N LEU A 324 41.63 -16.53 -3.80
CA LEU A 324 42.42 -15.42 -3.27
C LEU A 324 42.02 -15.08 -1.83
N ASP A 325 40.76 -15.32 -1.48
CA ASP A 325 40.17 -15.02 -0.18
C ASP A 325 39.61 -16.32 0.43
N PHE A 326 40.51 -17.24 0.80
CA PHE A 326 40.09 -18.51 1.42
C PHE A 326 39.35 -18.27 2.74
N ASN A 327 38.25 -18.99 2.96
CA ASN A 327 37.18 -18.75 3.95
C ASN A 327 36.33 -17.49 3.71
N GLY A 328 36.54 -16.80 2.60
CA GLY A 328 35.81 -15.59 2.25
C GLY A 328 36.13 -14.40 3.16
N PHE A 329 35.55 -13.27 2.78
CA PHE A 329 35.42 -12.10 3.64
C PHE A 329 33.95 -11.70 3.71
N ALA A 330 33.53 -11.19 4.87
CA ALA A 330 32.16 -10.73 5.08
C ALA A 330 31.88 -9.50 4.20
N ALA A 331 30.83 -9.60 3.37
CA ALA A 331 30.22 -8.46 2.72
C ALA A 331 29.31 -7.70 3.69
N ASP A 332 28.63 -8.42 4.58
CA ASP A 332 27.79 -7.84 5.62
C ASP A 332 28.50 -7.89 7.00
N PRO A 333 28.96 -6.75 7.55
CA PRO A 333 29.69 -6.72 8.81
C PRO A 333 28.79 -6.84 10.05
N ALA A 334 27.46 -6.82 9.92
CA ALA A 334 26.51 -6.90 11.04
C ALA A 334 25.23 -7.66 10.65
N PRO A 335 25.30 -8.97 10.37
CA PRO A 335 24.16 -9.72 9.86
C PRO A 335 23.09 -9.94 10.93
N ASP A 336 21.84 -9.68 10.55
CA ASP A 336 20.65 -10.07 11.33
C ASP A 336 20.21 -11.49 10.92
N ASP A 337 19.51 -11.63 9.79
CA ASP A 337 19.03 -12.91 9.22
C ASP A 337 19.02 -12.81 7.68
N PRO A 338 20.21 -12.80 7.04
CA PRO A 338 20.34 -12.68 5.59
C PRO A 338 19.92 -13.96 4.87
N ARG A 339 19.27 -13.82 3.71
CA ARG A 339 18.78 -14.91 2.88
C ARG A 339 18.91 -14.57 1.40
N GLY A 340 18.86 -15.60 0.56
CA GLY A 340 18.61 -15.41 -0.87
C GLY A 340 19.63 -14.56 -1.63
N ALA A 341 20.88 -14.44 -1.14
CA ALA A 341 21.91 -13.62 -1.78
C ALA A 341 22.09 -13.92 -3.29
N ARG A 342 22.34 -12.88 -4.07
CA ARG A 342 22.62 -12.91 -5.51
C ARG A 342 23.77 -12.00 -5.85
N LEU A 343 24.57 -12.43 -6.82
CA LEU A 343 25.83 -11.80 -7.15
C LEU A 343 25.84 -11.37 -8.63
N ALA A 344 26.24 -10.12 -8.87
CA ALA A 344 26.62 -9.65 -10.19
C ALA A 344 28.03 -9.04 -10.13
N ALA A 345 28.81 -9.19 -11.18
CA ALA A 345 30.15 -8.61 -11.24
C ALA A 345 30.36 -7.88 -12.57
N ALA A 346 31.17 -6.84 -12.51
CA ALA A 346 31.49 -5.97 -13.62
C ALA A 346 32.92 -5.44 -13.44
N PRO A 347 33.58 -4.90 -14.49
CA PRO A 347 34.91 -4.34 -14.33
C PRO A 347 34.96 -3.32 -13.18
N GLY A 348 35.76 -3.62 -12.16
CA GLY A 348 35.88 -2.81 -10.95
C GLY A 348 35.47 -3.51 -9.65
N GLY A 349 34.72 -4.61 -9.71
CA GLY A 349 34.32 -5.37 -8.52
C GLY A 349 33.08 -6.25 -8.71
N ALA A 350 32.40 -6.53 -7.59
CA ALA A 350 31.15 -7.27 -7.58
C ALA A 350 30.13 -6.59 -6.64
N GLU A 351 28.87 -6.68 -7.03
CA GLU A 351 27.71 -6.26 -6.22
C GLU A 351 26.97 -7.51 -5.75
N VAL A 352 26.78 -7.62 -4.44
CA VAL A 352 25.93 -8.66 -3.85
C VAL A 352 24.70 -8.02 -3.25
N VAL A 353 23.53 -8.54 -3.59
CA VAL A 353 22.25 -8.16 -2.98
C VAL A 353 21.64 -9.35 -2.27
N TRP A 354 20.98 -9.13 -1.13
CA TRP A 354 20.32 -10.16 -0.34
C TRP A 354 19.01 -9.63 0.25
N GLN A 355 18.15 -10.55 0.66
CA GLN A 355 17.02 -10.19 1.52
C GLN A 355 17.41 -10.41 2.98
N GLU A 356 16.95 -9.59 3.90
CA GLU A 356 17.28 -9.70 5.32
C GLU A 356 16.08 -9.42 6.19
N ARG A 357 15.88 -10.23 7.23
CA ARG A 357 14.88 -9.95 8.24
C ARG A 357 15.51 -9.10 9.37
N PRO A 358 14.97 -7.91 9.68
CA PRO A 358 15.54 -7.05 10.72
C PRO A 358 15.42 -7.69 12.11
N ALA A 359 16.43 -7.47 12.96
CA ALA A 359 16.49 -8.05 14.31
C ALA A 359 15.35 -7.60 15.24
N GLN A 360 14.75 -6.42 15.02
CA GLN A 360 13.63 -5.91 15.81
C GLN A 360 12.51 -5.33 14.95
N GLY A 361 11.27 -5.46 15.45
CA GLY A 361 10.09 -4.86 14.81
C GLY A 361 9.65 -5.58 13.55
N PHE A 362 9.31 -6.87 13.66
CA PHE A 362 8.86 -7.71 12.54
C PHE A 362 7.90 -6.99 11.59
N ASP A 363 8.41 -6.64 10.40
CA ASP A 363 7.62 -6.00 9.32
C ASP A 363 7.79 -6.72 7.98
N GLY A 364 8.72 -7.67 7.88
CA GLY A 364 9.03 -8.34 6.63
C GLY A 364 10.53 -8.54 6.47
N GLU A 365 10.97 -8.67 5.22
CA GLU A 365 12.38 -8.72 4.81
C GLU A 365 12.70 -7.50 3.96
N ASP A 366 13.93 -6.98 4.05
CA ASP A 366 14.43 -5.85 3.27
C ASP A 366 15.41 -6.34 2.18
N ILE A 367 15.52 -5.64 1.05
CA ILE A 367 16.59 -5.86 0.07
C ILE A 367 17.72 -4.87 0.31
N LEU A 368 18.91 -5.43 0.47
CA LEU A 368 20.13 -4.73 0.83
C LEU A 368 21.23 -5.10 -0.16
N GLY A 369 22.23 -4.24 -0.28
CA GLY A 369 23.36 -4.43 -1.16
C GLY A 369 24.69 -4.00 -0.55
N VAL A 370 25.76 -4.62 -1.02
CA VAL A 370 27.15 -4.20 -0.77
C VAL A 370 27.95 -4.36 -2.04
N HIS A 371 28.67 -3.29 -2.38
CA HIS A 371 29.70 -3.33 -3.40
C HIS A 371 31.05 -3.75 -2.82
N ALA A 372 31.67 -4.77 -3.40
CA ALA A 372 33.05 -5.15 -3.14
C ALA A 372 33.95 -4.77 -4.31
N THR A 373 34.99 -3.99 -4.04
CA THR A 373 35.97 -3.59 -5.07
C THR A 373 36.76 -4.81 -5.58
N ALA A 374 37.35 -4.71 -6.78
CA ALA A 374 38.21 -5.74 -7.38
C ALA A 374 39.36 -6.22 -6.45
N ALA A 375 39.78 -5.36 -5.52
CA ALA A 375 40.80 -5.65 -4.52
C ALA A 375 40.31 -6.51 -3.33
N GLY A 376 39.02 -6.90 -3.30
CA GLY A 376 38.43 -7.68 -2.21
C GLY A 376 38.18 -6.82 -0.96
N GLN A 377 37.65 -5.61 -1.16
CA GLN A 377 37.27 -4.71 -0.06
C GLN A 377 35.79 -4.39 -0.17
N ALA A 378 35.01 -4.81 0.83
CA ALA A 378 33.59 -4.50 0.95
C ALA A 378 33.39 -3.02 1.29
N GLY A 379 32.46 -2.37 0.60
CA GLY A 379 31.96 -1.03 0.88
C GLY A 379 30.94 -1.00 2.01
N PRO A 380 30.32 0.16 2.26
CA PRO A 380 29.20 0.24 3.20
C PRO A 380 27.97 -0.51 2.66
N ARG A 381 27.13 -0.98 3.57
CA ARG A 381 25.79 -1.48 3.26
C ARG A 381 24.92 -0.36 2.67
N VAL A 382 24.10 -0.74 1.71
CA VAL A 382 23.20 0.14 0.96
C VAL A 382 21.78 -0.42 1.01
N ASP A 383 20.81 0.44 1.28
CA ASP A 383 19.40 0.11 1.25
C ASP A 383 18.90 0.13 -0.20
N VAL A 384 18.39 -1.02 -0.69
CA VAL A 384 17.96 -1.16 -2.09
C VAL A 384 16.44 -1.08 -2.22
N SER A 385 15.68 -1.77 -1.36
CA SER A 385 14.20 -1.77 -1.39
C SER A 385 13.58 -0.54 -0.72
N THR A 386 13.97 0.66 -1.18
CA THR A 386 13.49 1.90 -0.58
C THR A 386 12.14 2.39 -1.11
N GLY A 387 11.51 3.30 -0.38
CA GLY A 387 10.32 4.07 -0.77
C GLY A 387 10.03 5.16 0.26
N ALA A 388 9.12 6.09 -0.03
CA ALA A 388 8.61 6.99 0.99
C ALA A 388 7.91 6.19 2.11
N PRO A 389 7.91 6.68 3.36
CA PRO A 389 7.15 6.04 4.43
C PRO A 389 5.68 5.80 4.04
N ALA A 390 5.19 4.60 4.28
CA ALA A 390 3.82 4.22 3.97
C ALA A 390 2.86 4.92 4.92
N GLN A 391 1.77 5.48 4.42
CA GLN A 391 0.76 6.14 5.23
C GLN A 391 -0.56 5.36 5.14
N ASN A 392 -0.97 4.76 6.25
CA ASN A 392 -2.07 3.79 6.30
C ASN A 392 -2.97 4.00 7.53
N GLY A 393 -4.21 3.49 7.44
CA GLY A 393 -5.14 3.38 8.55
C GLY A 393 -5.50 4.74 9.16
N ALA A 394 -6.24 5.53 8.39
CA ALA A 394 -6.67 6.84 8.87
C ALA A 394 -7.83 6.75 9.86
N ASP A 395 -7.84 7.69 10.79
CA ASP A 395 -8.99 8.00 11.65
C ASP A 395 -9.19 9.52 11.71
N PHE A 396 -10.39 9.96 12.06
CA PHE A 396 -10.77 11.36 12.09
C PHE A 396 -11.36 11.81 13.43
N ALA A 397 -11.03 13.04 13.81
CA ALA A 397 -11.84 13.84 14.72
C ALA A 397 -12.26 15.16 14.06
N VAL A 398 -13.41 15.66 14.47
CA VAL A 398 -13.89 16.99 14.07
C VAL A 398 -13.44 18.00 15.13
N GLY A 399 -12.57 18.92 14.71
CA GLY A 399 -12.05 20.00 15.54
C GLY A 399 -12.85 21.29 15.46
N PRO A 400 -12.36 22.37 16.10
CA PRO A 400 -13.04 23.67 16.08
C PRO A 400 -13.02 24.37 14.71
N GLU A 401 -12.06 24.06 13.83
CA GLU A 401 -11.83 24.77 12.56
C GLU A 401 -11.90 23.85 11.32
N GLY A 402 -12.27 22.57 11.51
CA GLY A 402 -12.27 21.59 10.43
C GLY A 402 -11.97 20.18 10.93
N TYR A 403 -11.30 19.39 10.11
CA TYR A 403 -10.97 18.00 10.43
C TYR A 403 -9.57 17.87 11.02
N TRP A 404 -9.40 16.86 11.85
CA TRP A 404 -8.12 16.34 12.26
C TRP A 404 -8.05 14.88 11.83
N ILE A 405 -6.95 14.52 11.19
CA ILE A 405 -6.72 13.16 10.72
C ILE A 405 -5.53 12.57 11.45
N ALA A 406 -5.66 11.35 11.94
CA ALA A 406 -4.56 10.53 12.43
C ALA A 406 -4.27 9.40 11.46
N TRP A 407 -3.01 8.96 11.36
CA TRP A 407 -2.64 7.78 10.57
C TRP A 407 -1.35 7.15 11.09
N ARG A 408 -1.11 5.92 10.65
CA ARG A 408 0.16 5.24 10.87
C ARG A 408 1.10 5.53 9.71
N GLU A 409 2.29 6.01 10.04
CA GLU A 409 3.39 6.12 9.09
C GLU A 409 4.42 5.00 9.35
N SER A 410 4.75 4.23 8.32
CA SER A 410 5.50 2.96 8.44
C SER A 410 6.72 2.92 7.50
N VAL A 411 7.85 2.53 8.04
CA VAL A 411 9.07 2.09 7.33
C VAL A 411 9.51 0.75 7.93
N SER A 412 10.47 0.05 7.33
CA SER A 412 10.95 -1.21 7.92
C SER A 412 11.33 -1.04 9.40
N GLY A 413 10.83 -1.95 10.25
CA GLY A 413 11.06 -1.95 11.69
C GLY A 413 10.33 -0.89 12.54
N VAL A 414 9.88 0.24 11.97
CA VAL A 414 9.39 1.41 12.72
C VAL A 414 8.02 1.91 12.23
N ASN A 415 7.13 2.16 13.20
CA ASN A 415 5.87 2.86 13.03
C ASN A 415 5.84 4.19 13.79
N LYS A 416 5.05 5.13 13.28
CA LYS A 416 4.74 6.41 13.90
C LYS A 416 3.25 6.68 13.90
N ALA A 417 2.75 7.27 14.98
CA ALA A 417 1.42 7.86 15.04
C ALA A 417 1.53 9.32 14.62
N MET A 418 0.92 9.64 13.49
CA MET A 418 0.96 10.97 12.90
C MET A 418 -0.42 11.61 13.00
N VAL A 419 -0.45 12.94 13.12
CA VAL A 419 -1.69 13.72 13.00
C VAL A 419 -1.50 14.95 12.13
N ALA A 420 -2.55 15.39 11.44
CA ALA A 420 -2.57 16.64 10.68
C ALA A 420 -3.91 17.36 10.83
N ARG A 421 -3.83 18.69 10.68
CA ARG A 421 -4.99 19.58 10.61
C ARG A 421 -5.41 19.76 9.17
N LEU A 422 -6.72 19.64 8.92
CA LEU A 422 -7.33 19.92 7.65
C LEU A 422 -8.43 20.97 7.82
N ASP A 423 -8.57 21.86 6.83
CA ASP A 423 -9.75 22.73 6.75
C ASP A 423 -11.01 21.93 6.39
N GLY A 424 -12.18 22.59 6.37
CA GLY A 424 -13.44 21.96 6.00
C GLY A 424 -13.51 21.38 4.57
N PHE A 425 -12.50 21.59 3.73
CA PHE A 425 -12.37 21.02 2.39
C PHE A 425 -11.28 19.95 2.29
N GLY A 426 -10.70 19.53 3.42
CA GLY A 426 -9.66 18.53 3.47
C GLY A 426 -8.27 19.03 3.07
N ASN A 427 -8.05 20.35 2.93
CA ASN A 427 -6.71 20.88 2.67
C ASN A 427 -5.90 20.89 3.97
N ALA A 428 -4.65 20.42 3.93
CA ALA A 428 -3.74 20.51 5.07
C ALA A 428 -3.42 21.98 5.42
N THR A 429 -3.61 22.37 6.68
CA THR A 429 -3.37 23.74 7.17
C THR A 429 -2.06 23.89 7.95
N GLY A 430 -1.26 22.82 8.03
CA GLY A 430 0.05 22.80 8.67
C GLY A 430 0.81 21.51 8.38
N ALA A 431 2.05 21.43 8.86
CA ALA A 431 2.85 20.21 8.74
C ALA A 431 2.29 19.10 9.65
N PRO A 432 2.38 17.82 9.23
CA PRO A 432 2.11 16.67 10.09
C PRO A 432 2.90 16.70 11.39
N ILE A 433 2.29 16.19 12.45
CA ILE A 433 2.82 16.15 13.81
C ILE A 433 3.02 14.68 14.20
N GLU A 434 4.25 14.30 14.53
CA GLU A 434 4.57 12.99 15.12
C GLU A 434 4.16 13.00 16.60
N VAL A 435 3.17 12.17 16.95
CA VAL A 435 2.63 12.07 18.32
C VAL A 435 3.36 11.02 19.14
N GLY A 436 3.79 9.94 18.48
CA GLY A 436 4.53 8.83 19.08
C GLY A 436 5.15 7.91 18.03
N THR A 437 6.08 7.06 18.47
CA THR A 437 6.80 6.10 17.64
C THR A 437 6.98 4.76 18.37
N GLY A 438 7.08 3.66 17.63
CA GLY A 438 7.33 2.32 18.15
C GLY A 438 7.66 1.30 17.06
N LEU A 439 7.87 0.04 17.45
CA LEU A 439 8.29 -1.04 16.54
C LEU A 439 7.10 -1.70 15.80
N ASN A 440 7.34 -2.21 14.58
CA ASN A 440 6.30 -2.66 13.64
C ASN A 440 5.40 -3.83 14.11
N GLY A 441 5.82 -4.65 15.08
CA GLY A 441 5.03 -5.80 15.55
C GLY A 441 4.06 -5.52 16.71
N SER A 442 4.01 -4.29 17.23
CA SER A 442 3.17 -3.97 18.39
C SER A 442 2.49 -2.61 18.32
N PHE A 443 2.62 -1.93 17.18
CA PHE A 443 2.10 -0.60 16.97
C PHE A 443 0.86 -0.66 16.07
N SER A 444 -0.29 -0.26 16.59
CA SER A 444 -1.52 -0.16 15.81
C SER A 444 -1.73 1.24 15.23
N GLY A 445 -2.68 1.34 14.29
CA GLY A 445 -3.13 2.62 13.77
C GLY A 445 -3.63 3.53 14.89
N PRO A 446 -3.29 4.82 14.88
CA PRO A 446 -3.77 5.75 15.88
C PRO A 446 -5.25 6.11 15.62
N ALA A 447 -5.98 6.31 16.71
CA ALA A 447 -7.32 6.89 16.71
C ALA A 447 -7.32 8.23 17.47
N LEU A 448 -8.27 9.11 17.18
CA LEU A 448 -8.35 10.41 17.84
C LEU A 448 -9.80 10.91 18.04
N ALA A 449 -10.02 11.59 19.17
CA ALA A 449 -11.30 12.25 19.46
C ALA A 449 -11.08 13.66 20.02
N TRP A 450 -12.09 14.52 19.86
CA TRP A 450 -12.08 15.91 20.35
C TRP A 450 -13.14 16.13 21.43
N ASN A 451 -12.75 16.62 22.60
CA ASN A 451 -13.68 16.89 23.70
C ASN A 451 -14.19 18.35 23.79
N GLY A 452 -13.85 19.19 22.81
CA GLY A 452 -14.12 20.63 22.85
C GLY A 452 -12.94 21.49 23.34
N THR A 453 -11.92 20.89 23.96
CA THR A 453 -10.71 21.61 24.45
C THR A 453 -9.40 20.91 24.08
N TYR A 454 -9.35 19.59 24.16
CA TYR A 454 -8.20 18.76 23.82
C TYR A 454 -8.60 17.65 22.85
N PHE A 455 -7.68 17.32 21.95
CA PHE A 455 -7.70 16.04 21.25
C PHE A 455 -7.04 15.01 22.16
N LEU A 456 -7.59 13.81 22.24
CA LEU A 456 -6.86 12.65 22.75
C LEU A 456 -6.54 11.75 21.57
N VAL A 457 -5.25 11.55 21.30
CA VAL A 457 -4.76 10.58 20.31
C VAL A 457 -4.31 9.33 21.06
N VAL A 458 -4.77 8.16 20.64
CA VAL A 458 -4.47 6.85 21.24
C VAL A 458 -3.87 5.90 20.21
N TRP A 459 -2.95 5.03 20.65
CA TRP A 459 -2.38 3.98 19.80
C TRP A 459 -1.85 2.83 20.68
N GLY A 460 -1.73 1.65 20.08
CA GLY A 460 -1.12 0.48 20.71
C GLY A 460 0.41 0.51 20.66
N THR A 461 1.04 -0.07 21.68
CA THR A 461 2.49 -0.31 21.73
C THR A 461 2.75 -1.74 22.22
N SER A 462 4.01 -2.16 22.25
CA SER A 462 4.40 -3.45 22.88
C SER A 462 4.09 -3.54 24.36
N THR A 463 3.77 -2.41 25.01
CA THR A 463 3.47 -2.33 26.44
C THR A 463 1.99 -2.09 26.76
N GLY A 464 1.14 -1.93 25.74
CA GLY A 464 -0.27 -1.59 25.90
C GLY A 464 -0.68 -0.35 25.11
N VAL A 465 -1.92 0.08 25.32
CA VAL A 465 -2.48 1.33 24.79
C VAL A 465 -1.92 2.51 25.55
N VAL A 466 -1.43 3.48 24.81
CA VAL A 466 -1.01 4.79 25.32
C VAL A 466 -1.84 5.88 24.65
N GLY A 467 -1.84 7.07 25.25
CA GLY A 467 -2.40 8.25 24.61
C GLY A 467 -1.60 9.50 24.91
N ARG A 468 -1.88 10.56 24.13
CA ARG A 468 -1.30 11.88 24.33
C ARG A 468 -2.29 12.94 23.87
N ARG A 469 -2.42 14.02 24.65
CA ARG A 469 -3.34 15.10 24.32
C ARG A 469 -2.68 16.21 23.52
N LEU A 470 -3.42 16.73 22.54
CA LEU A 470 -3.07 17.90 21.76
C LEU A 470 -4.09 19.02 21.97
N ARG A 471 -3.64 20.26 21.88
CA ARG A 471 -4.51 21.44 21.79
C ARG A 471 -4.95 21.66 20.33
N ALA A 472 -5.95 22.52 20.14
CA ALA A 472 -6.42 22.93 18.81
C ALA A 472 -5.32 23.59 17.93
N ASP A 473 -4.26 24.12 18.55
CA ASP A 473 -3.10 24.65 17.82
C ASP A 473 -2.02 23.59 17.51
N GLY A 474 -2.28 22.31 17.81
CA GLY A 474 -1.37 21.17 17.65
C GLY A 474 -0.21 21.11 18.62
N SER A 475 -0.14 22.01 19.60
CA SER A 475 0.83 21.86 20.69
C SER A 475 0.40 20.72 21.62
N PHE A 476 1.39 19.99 22.14
CA PHE A 476 1.13 18.93 23.12
C PHE A 476 0.69 19.53 24.46
N ALA A 477 -0.39 18.99 25.03
CA ALA A 477 -0.77 19.28 26.40
C ALA A 477 0.07 18.48 27.40
N ASP A 478 0.54 17.30 26.99
CA ASP A 478 1.34 16.38 27.80
C ASP A 478 2.81 16.35 27.36
N LEU A 479 3.72 16.25 28.33
CA LEU A 479 5.17 16.18 28.08
C LEU A 479 5.58 14.90 27.33
N ALA A 480 4.86 13.80 27.55
CA ALA A 480 5.09 12.51 26.93
C ALA A 480 3.76 11.74 26.80
N PRO A 481 3.68 10.71 25.93
CA PRO A 481 2.57 9.76 25.95
C PRO A 481 2.43 9.09 27.32
N PHE A 482 1.20 8.82 27.75
CA PHE A 482 0.90 8.16 29.02
C PHE A 482 0.15 6.84 28.80
N PRO A 483 0.37 5.80 29.64
CA PRO A 483 -0.32 4.54 29.52
C PRO A 483 -1.79 4.66 29.92
N ILE A 484 -2.68 3.97 29.18
CA ILE A 484 -4.12 3.95 29.42
C ILE A 484 -4.54 2.58 29.94
N MET A 485 -4.27 1.52 29.18
CA MET A 485 -4.61 0.14 29.55
C MET A 485 -3.80 -0.88 28.74
N PRO A 486 -3.74 -2.16 29.16
CA PRO A 486 -3.19 -3.24 28.32
C PRO A 486 -3.99 -3.45 27.04
N GLY A 487 -3.30 -3.84 25.96
CA GLY A 487 -3.87 -4.26 24.67
C GLY A 487 -3.24 -3.51 23.47
N SER A 488 -3.88 -3.53 22.29
CA SER A 488 -3.14 -3.34 21.02
C SER A 488 -3.82 -2.56 19.89
N TRP A 489 -5.15 -2.45 19.78
CA TRP A 489 -5.87 -1.73 18.71
C TRP A 489 -6.99 -0.84 19.30
N PRO A 490 -6.62 0.34 19.83
CA PRO A 490 -7.57 1.20 20.49
C PRO A 490 -8.39 2.04 19.51
N ASP A 491 -9.60 2.36 19.93
CA ASP A 491 -10.44 3.41 19.36
C ASP A 491 -10.94 4.33 20.49
N VAL A 492 -11.28 5.58 20.18
CA VAL A 492 -11.58 6.61 21.19
C VAL A 492 -12.70 7.53 20.74
N GLU A 493 -13.57 7.89 21.69
CA GLU A 493 -14.62 8.89 21.46
C GLU A 493 -14.88 9.74 22.71
N ALA A 494 -15.15 11.03 22.50
CA ALA A 494 -15.42 11.98 23.58
C ALA A 494 -16.91 12.11 23.88
N LEU A 495 -17.26 12.19 25.16
CA LEU A 495 -18.60 12.55 25.63
C LEU A 495 -18.48 13.62 26.73
N GLY A 496 -18.73 14.87 26.35
CA GLY A 496 -18.38 16.01 27.21
C GLY A 496 -16.86 16.06 27.40
N ASP A 497 -16.39 16.25 28.64
CA ASP A 497 -14.94 16.32 28.94
C ASP A 497 -14.27 14.94 29.11
N VAL A 498 -15.02 13.84 29.06
CA VAL A 498 -14.48 12.49 29.28
C VAL A 498 -14.33 11.76 27.94
N PHE A 499 -13.20 11.08 27.77
CA PHE A 499 -13.00 10.15 26.66
C PHE A 499 -13.27 8.72 27.12
N LEU A 500 -13.88 7.91 26.26
CA LEU A 500 -13.86 6.45 26.40
C LEU A 500 -12.86 5.90 25.39
N VAL A 501 -11.86 5.18 25.87
CA VAL A 501 -10.91 4.42 25.05
C VAL A 501 -11.32 2.96 25.13
N ALA A 502 -11.61 2.34 23.98
CA ALA A 502 -11.94 0.91 23.87
C ALA A 502 -10.87 0.20 23.06
N ASP A 503 -10.55 -1.04 23.39
CA ASP A 503 -9.44 -1.78 22.79
C ASP A 503 -9.63 -3.29 22.90
N ILE A 504 -8.78 -4.05 22.22
CA ILE A 504 -8.60 -5.49 22.38
C ILE A 504 -7.46 -5.82 23.33
N HIS A 505 -7.81 -6.51 24.42
CA HIS A 505 -6.89 -7.04 25.40
C HIS A 505 -6.71 -8.56 25.27
N PHE A 506 -5.45 -9.02 25.24
CA PHE A 506 -5.06 -10.42 25.22
C PHE A 506 -4.80 -10.95 26.63
N TYR A 507 -5.59 -11.92 27.09
CA TYR A 507 -5.26 -12.68 28.31
C TYR A 507 -4.28 -13.83 28.03
N TYR A 508 -4.40 -14.37 26.81
CA TYR A 508 -3.58 -15.42 26.22
C TYR A 508 -3.62 -15.19 24.71
N TRP A 509 -2.64 -15.68 23.95
CA TRP A 509 -2.54 -15.38 22.51
C TRP A 509 -3.77 -15.83 21.70
N GLU A 510 -4.58 -16.76 22.23
CA GLU A 510 -5.83 -17.24 21.62
C GLU A 510 -7.10 -16.48 22.08
N PHE A 511 -7.05 -15.78 23.23
CA PHE A 511 -8.22 -15.17 23.88
C PHE A 511 -8.10 -13.65 23.94
N ARG A 512 -8.94 -12.99 23.14
CA ARG A 512 -8.99 -11.54 22.98
C ARG A 512 -10.38 -10.98 23.32
N SER A 513 -10.49 -10.09 24.29
CA SER A 513 -11.76 -9.46 24.69
C SER A 513 -11.70 -7.95 24.49
N VAL A 514 -12.86 -7.33 24.24
CA VAL A 514 -12.96 -5.86 24.25
C VAL A 514 -12.90 -5.34 25.68
N TYR A 515 -12.02 -4.40 25.93
CA TYR A 515 -11.84 -3.66 27.18
C TYR A 515 -12.05 -2.17 26.95
N ALA A 516 -12.35 -1.44 28.02
CA ALA A 516 -12.41 0.01 27.97
C ALA A 516 -11.89 0.65 29.26
N ALA A 517 -11.42 1.90 29.11
CA ALA A 517 -11.08 2.78 30.21
C ALA A 517 -11.49 4.22 29.85
N ARG A 518 -11.98 4.97 30.84
CA ARG A 518 -12.24 6.39 30.67
C ARG A 518 -11.00 7.22 30.98
N VAL A 519 -10.83 8.32 30.25
CA VAL A 519 -9.76 9.31 30.47
C VAL A 519 -10.40 10.67 30.70
N ASP A 520 -10.02 11.31 31.79
CA ASP A 520 -10.37 12.70 32.09
C ASP A 520 -9.68 13.63 31.09
N GLY A 521 -10.45 14.33 30.27
CA GLY A 521 -9.89 15.11 29.17
C GLY A 521 -9.14 16.36 29.61
N SER A 522 -9.52 16.95 30.75
CA SER A 522 -8.87 18.13 31.33
C SER A 522 -7.49 17.80 31.93
N THR A 523 -7.33 16.64 32.55
CA THR A 523 -6.11 16.28 33.30
C THR A 523 -5.28 15.18 32.65
N GLY A 524 -5.87 14.35 31.80
CA GLY A 524 -5.25 13.13 31.25
C GLY A 524 -5.26 11.95 32.23
N ALA A 525 -5.98 12.06 33.35
CA ALA A 525 -6.06 10.99 34.34
C ALA A 525 -6.91 9.82 33.82
N VAL A 526 -6.36 8.60 33.87
CA VAL A 526 -7.12 7.37 33.62
C VAL A 526 -8.04 7.11 34.82
N LEU A 527 -9.34 7.06 34.57
CA LEU A 527 -10.37 6.97 35.61
C LEU A 527 -10.69 5.53 36.02
N ASP A 528 -10.39 4.56 35.15
CA ASP A 528 -10.69 3.15 35.36
C ASP A 528 -9.39 2.35 35.39
N THR A 529 -8.91 2.03 36.59
CA THR A 529 -7.72 1.18 36.81
C THR A 529 -8.06 0.10 37.83
N PRO A 530 -8.16 -1.19 37.43
CA PRO A 530 -7.94 -1.70 36.06
C PRO A 530 -9.06 -1.29 35.08
N ALA A 531 -8.75 -1.32 33.79
CA ALA A 531 -9.74 -1.22 32.72
C ALA A 531 -10.82 -2.31 32.86
N PHE A 532 -12.01 -2.05 32.35
CA PHE A 532 -13.16 -2.95 32.49
C PHE A 532 -13.51 -3.64 31.18
N GLU A 533 -13.92 -4.90 31.28
CA GLU A 533 -14.28 -5.71 30.11
C GLU A 533 -15.67 -5.31 29.56
N ILE A 534 -15.73 -5.09 28.25
CA ILE A 534 -16.94 -4.74 27.48
C ILE A 534 -17.53 -5.96 26.78
N GLY A 535 -16.69 -6.81 26.21
CA GLY A 535 -17.10 -7.93 25.36
C GLY A 535 -16.62 -9.29 25.87
N THR A 536 -17.07 -10.35 25.20
CA THR A 536 -16.58 -11.72 25.45
C THR A 536 -15.32 -12.01 24.61
N PRO A 537 -14.55 -13.08 24.93
CA PRO A 537 -13.35 -13.43 24.16
C PRO A 537 -13.64 -13.74 22.69
N PHE A 538 -12.62 -13.62 21.83
CA PHE A 538 -12.61 -13.78 20.37
C PHE A 538 -13.12 -12.56 19.57
N ALA A 539 -13.07 -11.37 20.16
CA ALA A 539 -13.46 -10.11 19.51
C ALA A 539 -12.35 -9.52 18.63
N GLN A 540 -12.72 -8.86 17.53
CA GLN A 540 -11.85 -8.01 16.72
C GLN A 540 -11.88 -6.55 17.23
N PRO A 541 -10.93 -5.69 16.80
CA PRO A 541 -10.87 -4.28 17.19
C PRO A 541 -12.25 -3.58 17.20
N PRO A 542 -12.58 -2.83 18.27
CA PRO A 542 -13.86 -2.16 18.40
C PRO A 542 -13.92 -0.83 17.63
N ARG A 543 -15.14 -0.33 17.45
CA ARG A 543 -15.46 1.04 17.02
C ARG A 543 -16.34 1.74 18.06
N VAL A 544 -16.09 3.01 18.33
CA VAL A 544 -16.74 3.81 19.37
C VAL A 544 -17.37 5.05 18.76
N SER A 545 -18.64 5.30 19.09
CA SER A 545 -19.36 6.53 18.74
C SER A 545 -20.17 7.00 19.94
N THR A 546 -20.55 8.27 19.99
CA THR A 546 -21.57 8.73 20.95
C THR A 546 -22.98 8.57 20.40
N PHE A 547 -23.93 8.26 21.27
CA PHE A 547 -25.36 8.25 20.95
C PHE A 547 -26.20 8.41 22.22
N ALA A 548 -27.19 9.30 22.17
CA ALA A 548 -28.16 9.50 23.26
C ALA A 548 -27.51 9.67 24.66
N GLY A 549 -26.43 10.47 24.73
CA GLY A 549 -25.73 10.78 25.99
C GLY A 549 -24.90 9.64 26.59
N ARG A 550 -24.52 8.66 25.75
CA ARG A 550 -23.72 7.48 26.11
C ARG A 550 -22.73 7.18 24.99
N TRP A 551 -21.77 6.30 25.26
CA TRP A 551 -20.96 5.69 24.20
C TRP A 551 -21.62 4.42 23.70
N LEU A 552 -21.49 4.16 22.39
CA LEU A 552 -21.77 2.90 21.72
C LEU A 552 -20.44 2.30 21.31
N VAL A 553 -20.18 1.07 21.76
CA VAL A 553 -19.02 0.27 21.35
C VAL A 553 -19.52 -0.87 20.49
N THR A 554 -19.09 -0.97 19.24
CA THR A 554 -19.41 -2.08 18.34
C THR A 554 -18.16 -2.85 17.96
N TYR A 555 -18.29 -4.17 17.76
CA TYR A 555 -17.16 -5.03 17.42
C TYR A 555 -17.64 -6.32 16.75
N GLN A 556 -16.75 -6.94 15.97
CA GLN A 556 -16.93 -8.29 15.46
C GLN A 556 -16.55 -9.30 16.55
N GLN A 557 -17.35 -10.35 16.70
CA GLN A 557 -17.19 -11.41 17.69
C GLN A 557 -17.18 -12.78 17.01
N ASN A 558 -16.03 -13.46 17.00
CA ASN A 558 -15.93 -14.84 16.52
C ASN A 558 -16.44 -15.82 17.59
N TRP A 559 -16.84 -17.03 17.18
CA TRP A 559 -17.27 -18.08 18.12
C TRP A 559 -16.12 -18.73 18.89
N SER A 560 -14.97 -18.88 18.24
CA SER A 560 -13.72 -19.34 18.82
C SER A 560 -12.57 -18.71 18.05
N HIS A 561 -11.35 -18.85 18.56
CA HIS A 561 -10.14 -18.44 17.85
C HIS A 561 -9.99 -19.15 16.47
N ASP A 562 -10.47 -20.40 16.36
CA ASP A 562 -10.39 -21.19 15.12
C ASP A 562 -11.59 -21.01 14.19
N SER A 563 -12.65 -20.32 14.65
CA SER A 563 -13.87 -20.17 13.86
C SER A 563 -13.77 -18.97 12.94
N THR A 564 -13.91 -19.23 11.63
CA THR A 564 -14.07 -18.16 10.64
C THR A 564 -15.43 -17.46 10.74
N LEU A 565 -16.38 -17.99 11.52
CA LEU A 565 -17.72 -17.41 11.70
C LEU A 565 -17.73 -16.36 12.79
N ALA A 566 -18.34 -15.21 12.50
CA ALA A 566 -18.46 -14.11 13.44
C ALA A 566 -19.86 -13.46 13.44
N SER A 567 -20.11 -12.66 14.47
CA SER A 567 -21.31 -11.84 14.64
C SER A 567 -20.91 -10.38 14.88
N ALA A 568 -21.76 -9.45 14.48
CA ALA A 568 -21.62 -8.05 14.87
C ALA A 568 -22.37 -7.78 16.19
N VAL A 569 -21.71 -7.13 17.14
CA VAL A 569 -22.22 -6.89 18.50
C VAL A 569 -22.09 -5.40 18.84
N ALA A 570 -23.03 -4.86 19.61
CA ALA A 570 -22.96 -3.53 20.18
C ALA A 570 -23.19 -3.54 21.70
N VAL A 571 -22.52 -2.64 22.43
CA VAL A 571 -22.67 -2.44 23.88
C VAL A 571 -22.71 -0.94 24.16
N THR A 572 -23.66 -0.50 24.98
CA THR A 572 -23.69 0.89 25.48
C THR A 572 -22.83 1.04 26.73
N VAL A 573 -22.09 2.14 26.85
CA VAL A 573 -21.36 2.52 28.07
C VAL A 573 -21.85 3.87 28.56
N ASN A 574 -22.26 3.95 29.82
CA ASN A 574 -22.72 5.18 30.44
C ASN A 574 -21.52 6.05 30.89
N PRO A 575 -21.71 7.39 31.04
CA PRO A 575 -20.67 8.30 31.52
C PRO A 575 -19.99 7.88 32.84
N ASP A 576 -20.71 7.16 33.71
CA ASP A 576 -20.22 6.67 35.00
C ASP A 576 -19.37 5.38 34.90
N GLY A 577 -19.18 4.84 33.69
CA GLY A 577 -18.42 3.61 33.42
C GLY A 577 -19.26 2.33 33.47
N THR A 578 -20.56 2.42 33.77
CA THR A 578 -21.43 1.23 33.76
C THR A 578 -21.78 0.82 32.33
N ARG A 579 -21.60 -0.47 32.00
CA ARG A 579 -21.97 -1.02 30.69
C ARG A 579 -23.38 -1.62 30.67
N GLY A 580 -24.03 -1.52 29.52
CA GLY A 580 -25.30 -2.20 29.22
C GLY A 580 -25.10 -3.66 28.81
N ALA A 581 -26.21 -4.32 28.49
CA ALA A 581 -26.18 -5.67 27.92
C ALA A 581 -25.72 -5.65 26.45
N SER A 582 -25.04 -6.71 26.02
CA SER A 582 -24.67 -6.89 24.61
C SER A 582 -25.90 -7.07 23.73
N THR A 583 -25.93 -6.32 22.62
CA THR A 583 -26.97 -6.38 21.59
C THR A 583 -26.40 -7.02 20.34
N GLY A 584 -27.00 -8.11 19.86
CA GLY A 584 -26.62 -8.74 18.60
C GLY A 584 -27.19 -7.96 17.41
N LEU A 585 -26.31 -7.53 16.51
CA LEU A 585 -26.67 -6.78 15.31
C LEU A 585 -26.99 -7.74 14.15
N GLY A 586 -26.15 -8.75 13.93
CA GLY A 586 -26.31 -9.76 12.88
C GLY A 586 -25.44 -11.00 13.10
N THR A 587 -25.75 -12.08 12.38
CA THR A 587 -25.01 -13.35 12.39
C THR A 587 -24.29 -13.56 11.07
N ILE A 588 -23.06 -14.07 11.10
CA ILE A 588 -22.16 -14.15 9.93
C ILE A 588 -21.88 -12.75 9.40
N CYS A 589 -21.36 -11.90 10.30
CA CYS A 589 -21.07 -10.50 10.04
C CYS A 589 -19.67 -10.12 10.53
N TYR A 590 -19.03 -9.22 9.80
CA TYR A 590 -17.63 -8.82 9.97
C TYR A 590 -17.49 -7.31 9.92
N THR A 591 -16.41 -6.81 10.53
CA THR A 591 -15.95 -5.41 10.42
C THR A 591 -17.05 -4.36 10.61
N PRO A 592 -17.77 -4.37 11.76
CA PRO A 592 -18.82 -3.39 12.00
C PRO A 592 -18.26 -2.00 12.28
N ASP A 593 -18.94 -0.98 11.76
CA ASP A 593 -18.73 0.42 12.07
C ASP A 593 -20.06 1.09 12.46
N VAL A 594 -19.99 2.23 13.14
CA VAL A 594 -21.16 2.94 13.66
C VAL A 594 -21.02 4.45 13.58
N ALA A 595 -22.09 5.12 13.16
CA ALA A 595 -22.26 6.56 13.33
C ALA A 595 -23.66 6.87 13.82
N ALA A 596 -23.86 8.05 14.40
CA ALA A 596 -25.15 8.43 14.94
C ALA A 596 -25.55 9.87 14.61
N SER A 597 -26.85 10.06 14.42
CA SER A 597 -27.53 11.35 14.59
C SER A 597 -27.98 11.52 16.04
N ASP A 598 -28.67 12.61 16.35
CA ASP A 598 -29.32 12.82 17.65
C ASP A 598 -30.45 11.81 17.95
N ARG A 599 -31.00 11.16 16.92
CA ARG A 599 -32.20 10.30 17.04
C ARG A 599 -31.96 8.84 16.70
N THR A 600 -30.99 8.56 15.84
CA THR A 600 -30.75 7.21 15.31
C THR A 600 -29.26 6.94 15.18
N ALA A 601 -28.82 5.75 15.58
CA ALA A 601 -27.50 5.21 15.23
C ALA A 601 -27.62 4.20 14.08
N LEU A 602 -26.75 4.31 13.08
CA LEU A 602 -26.63 3.37 11.96
C LEU A 602 -25.40 2.50 12.18
N PHE A 603 -25.62 1.19 12.34
CA PHE A 603 -24.56 0.19 12.29
C PHE A 603 -24.44 -0.32 10.86
N VAL A 604 -23.23 -0.29 10.31
CA VAL A 604 -22.90 -0.90 9.01
C VAL A 604 -21.93 -2.04 9.23
N TYR A 605 -22.07 -3.12 8.49
CA TYR A 605 -21.18 -4.28 8.59
C TYR A 605 -21.24 -5.13 7.33
N ARG A 606 -20.16 -5.86 7.09
CA ARG A 606 -20.12 -6.88 6.04
C ARG A 606 -20.95 -8.09 6.47
N SER A 607 -21.69 -8.69 5.55
CA SER A 607 -22.39 -9.96 5.72
C SER A 607 -21.94 -10.99 4.67
N GLY A 608 -21.91 -12.26 5.05
CA GLY A 608 -21.40 -13.34 4.20
C GLY A 608 -20.09 -13.92 4.74
N SER A 609 -19.86 -15.21 4.50
CA SER A 609 -18.72 -15.94 5.07
C SER A 609 -17.40 -15.50 4.41
N PRO A 610 -16.26 -15.51 5.11
CA PRO A 610 -14.94 -15.35 4.49
C PRO A 610 -14.67 -16.40 3.39
N SER A 611 -15.32 -17.57 3.51
CA SER A 611 -15.23 -18.66 2.54
C SER A 611 -16.18 -18.53 1.34
N THR A 612 -17.10 -17.56 1.33
CA THR A 612 -17.94 -17.30 0.16
C THR A 612 -17.23 -16.33 -0.79
N PRO A 613 -17.42 -16.50 -2.11
CA PRO A 613 -16.90 -15.55 -3.09
C PRO A 613 -17.63 -14.20 -3.03
N TYR A 614 -18.72 -14.11 -2.25
CA TYR A 614 -19.60 -12.94 -2.17
C TYR A 614 -19.72 -12.47 -0.73
N ALA A 615 -19.82 -11.15 -0.54
CA ALA A 615 -20.16 -10.56 0.75
C ALA A 615 -20.77 -9.17 0.60
N ASP A 616 -21.92 -8.94 1.23
CA ASP A 616 -22.71 -7.73 1.05
C ASP A 616 -22.47 -6.74 2.20
N ILE A 617 -22.57 -5.43 1.93
CA ILE A 617 -22.68 -4.42 2.99
C ILE A 617 -24.14 -4.32 3.42
N VAL A 618 -24.39 -4.53 4.70
CA VAL A 618 -25.71 -4.46 5.31
C VAL A 618 -25.70 -3.50 6.50
N ALA A 619 -26.89 -3.09 6.92
CA ALA A 619 -27.01 -2.17 8.03
C ALA A 619 -28.26 -2.37 8.89
N ARG A 620 -28.19 -1.82 10.11
CA ARG A 620 -29.30 -1.75 11.08
C ARG A 620 -29.33 -0.41 11.78
N LEU A 621 -30.54 0.06 12.07
CA LEU A 621 -30.78 1.29 12.81
C LEU A 621 -31.15 1.00 14.27
N LEU A 622 -30.58 1.75 15.19
CA LEU A 622 -30.96 1.78 16.60
C LEU A 622 -31.56 3.16 16.92
N LEU A 623 -32.81 3.16 17.37
CA LEU A 623 -33.50 4.37 17.79
C LEU A 623 -33.08 4.79 19.21
N ALA A 624 -33.23 6.08 19.54
CA ALA A 624 -32.87 6.63 20.85
C ALA A 624 -33.61 5.96 22.04
N ASP A 625 -34.77 5.34 21.79
CA ASP A 625 -35.53 4.58 22.79
C ASP A 625 -35.00 3.14 23.01
N GLY A 626 -33.95 2.74 22.29
CA GLY A 626 -33.35 1.41 22.34
C GLY A 626 -33.93 0.40 21.35
N THR A 627 -34.90 0.80 20.51
CA THR A 627 -35.48 -0.08 19.50
C THR A 627 -34.50 -0.34 18.36
N LEU A 628 -34.17 -1.62 18.12
CA LEU A 628 -33.34 -2.05 17.00
C LEU A 628 -34.24 -2.47 15.81
N LEU A 629 -34.14 -1.74 14.69
CA LEU A 629 -34.92 -1.98 13.49
C LEU A 629 -34.40 -3.20 12.68
N PRO A 630 -35.20 -3.77 11.76
CA PRO A 630 -34.75 -4.85 10.89
C PRO A 630 -33.52 -4.48 10.04
N GLN A 631 -32.74 -5.49 9.65
CA GLN A 631 -31.60 -5.34 8.75
C GLN A 631 -32.06 -5.05 7.32
N PHE A 632 -31.29 -4.22 6.61
CA PHE A 632 -31.42 -3.96 5.18
C PHE A 632 -30.04 -3.99 4.49
N THR A 633 -30.03 -4.15 3.17
CA THR A 633 -28.82 -4.22 2.35
C THR A 633 -28.49 -2.83 1.79
N ILE A 634 -27.24 -2.39 1.96
CA ILE A 634 -26.70 -1.16 1.38
C ILE A 634 -26.16 -1.45 -0.02
N ALA A 635 -25.29 -2.47 -0.12
CA ALA A 635 -24.68 -2.94 -1.35
C ALA A 635 -24.64 -4.47 -1.32
N GLY A 636 -24.85 -5.10 -2.47
CA GLY A 636 -24.74 -6.54 -2.60
C GLY A 636 -24.57 -6.95 -4.06
N GLY A 637 -23.89 -8.07 -4.28
CA GLY A 637 -23.45 -8.47 -5.61
C GLY A 637 -22.92 -9.90 -5.70
N THR A 638 -22.31 -10.21 -6.84
CA THR A 638 -21.55 -11.45 -7.06
C THR A 638 -20.05 -11.23 -6.84
N TYR A 639 -19.70 -10.31 -5.96
CA TYR A 639 -18.34 -9.92 -5.60
C TYR A 639 -18.28 -9.69 -4.08
N LYS A 640 -17.13 -9.30 -3.57
CA LYS A 640 -16.96 -8.97 -2.15
C LYS A 640 -16.99 -7.47 -1.96
N GLU A 641 -17.83 -7.04 -1.05
CA GLU A 641 -17.82 -5.72 -0.46
C GLU A 641 -17.28 -5.82 0.99
N LEU A 642 -16.29 -5.00 1.30
CA LEU A 642 -15.39 -5.13 2.46
C LEU A 642 -15.26 -3.80 3.21
N GLU A 643 -14.82 -3.88 4.47
CA GLU A 643 -14.41 -2.74 5.31
C GLU A 643 -15.32 -1.49 5.22
N PRO A 644 -16.61 -1.60 5.61
CA PRO A 644 -17.49 -0.45 5.56
C PRO A 644 -17.11 0.59 6.63
N ALA A 645 -17.16 1.87 6.24
CA ALA A 645 -17.05 3.01 7.12
C ALA A 645 -18.30 3.89 7.01
N VAL A 646 -18.70 4.55 8.11
CA VAL A 646 -19.91 5.39 8.12
C VAL A 646 -19.71 6.67 8.91
N THR A 647 -20.35 7.75 8.44
CA THR A 647 -20.45 9.02 9.18
C THR A 647 -21.84 9.63 9.04
N TRP A 648 -22.22 10.53 9.95
CA TRP A 648 -23.44 11.33 9.88
C TRP A 648 -23.09 12.77 9.51
N ASN A 649 -23.65 13.28 8.40
CA ASN A 649 -23.32 14.63 7.94
C ASN A 649 -24.23 15.74 8.47
N GLY A 650 -25.16 15.43 9.38
CA GLY A 650 -26.18 16.36 9.86
C GLY A 650 -27.54 16.21 9.17
N ASN A 651 -27.60 15.52 8.02
CA ASN A 651 -28.82 15.29 7.26
C ASN A 651 -29.03 13.82 6.87
N GLU A 652 -27.95 13.12 6.52
CA GLU A 652 -27.96 11.72 6.11
C GLU A 652 -26.66 11.03 6.56
N PHE A 653 -26.70 9.70 6.59
CA PHE A 653 -25.50 8.90 6.73
C PHE A 653 -24.80 8.79 5.38
N VAL A 654 -23.47 8.87 5.39
CA VAL A 654 -22.63 8.54 4.24
C VAL A 654 -21.85 7.29 4.61
N VAL A 655 -21.99 6.26 3.78
CA VAL A 655 -21.32 4.97 3.95
C VAL A 655 -20.33 4.81 2.80
N ALA A 656 -19.12 4.37 3.10
CA ALA A 656 -18.10 3.97 2.14
C ALA A 656 -17.69 2.52 2.37
N TRP A 657 -17.25 1.81 1.34
CA TRP A 657 -16.71 0.46 1.46
C TRP A 657 -15.70 0.19 0.35
N GLU A 658 -14.87 -0.81 0.60
CA GLU A 658 -13.97 -1.40 -0.39
C GLU A 658 -14.74 -2.42 -1.23
N ASP A 659 -14.59 -2.35 -2.54
CA ASP A 659 -15.43 -3.09 -3.48
C ASP A 659 -14.56 -3.86 -4.49
N LEU A 660 -14.86 -5.15 -4.65
CA LEU A 660 -14.19 -6.04 -5.61
C LEU A 660 -15.03 -6.30 -6.87
N ARG A 661 -15.98 -5.43 -7.24
CA ARG A 661 -16.81 -5.65 -8.44
C ARG A 661 -16.03 -5.66 -9.75
N ASP A 662 -14.97 -4.87 -9.83
CA ASP A 662 -14.12 -4.77 -11.01
C ASP A 662 -12.92 -5.73 -10.93
N GLN A 663 -12.87 -6.57 -9.87
CA GLN A 663 -11.92 -7.65 -9.73
C GLN A 663 -12.05 -8.62 -10.91
N VAL A 664 -10.96 -8.79 -11.67
CA VAL A 664 -10.92 -9.69 -12.83
C VAL A 664 -10.75 -11.17 -12.42
N GLY A 665 -11.25 -11.56 -11.24
CA GLY A 665 -11.40 -12.93 -10.74
C GLY A 665 -10.80 -13.21 -9.33
N PHE A 666 -10.93 -14.45 -8.86
CA PHE A 666 -10.80 -14.90 -7.45
C PHE A 666 -9.48 -14.61 -6.65
N TYR A 667 -8.43 -13.97 -7.16
CA TYR A 667 -7.17 -13.77 -6.39
C TYR A 667 -6.57 -12.35 -6.39
N ASP A 668 -7.33 -11.33 -6.81
CA ASP A 668 -6.86 -9.95 -6.65
C ASP A 668 -7.56 -9.25 -5.47
N GLY A 669 -6.84 -8.97 -4.39
CA GLY A 669 -7.36 -8.27 -3.21
C GLY A 669 -7.41 -6.75 -3.35
N ARG A 670 -7.03 -6.19 -4.50
CA ARG A 670 -7.03 -4.74 -4.74
C ARG A 670 -8.45 -4.26 -4.99
N THR A 671 -8.86 -3.25 -4.23
CA THR A 671 -10.23 -2.77 -4.14
C THR A 671 -10.36 -1.39 -4.74
N ASP A 672 -11.56 -1.09 -5.23
CA ASP A 672 -12.03 0.26 -5.49
C ASP A 672 -12.86 0.74 -4.30
N LEU A 673 -13.06 2.06 -4.17
CA LEU A 673 -13.94 2.61 -3.14
C LEU A 673 -15.30 2.97 -3.72
N TYR A 674 -16.35 2.56 -3.03
CA TYR A 674 -17.74 2.88 -3.35
C TYR A 674 -18.47 3.45 -2.14
N GLY A 675 -19.55 4.20 -2.40
CA GLY A 675 -20.34 4.82 -1.35
C GLY A 675 -21.85 4.79 -1.58
N MET A 676 -22.59 5.06 -0.50
CA MET A 676 -24.04 5.15 -0.44
C MET A 676 -24.45 6.18 0.59
N ARG A 677 -25.36 7.08 0.22
CA ARG A 677 -26.05 7.96 1.18
C ARG A 677 -27.33 7.30 1.65
N VAL A 678 -27.56 7.32 2.95
CA VAL A 678 -28.68 6.67 3.61
C VAL A 678 -29.40 7.70 4.47
N ARG A 679 -30.69 7.92 4.22
CA ARG A 679 -31.52 8.75 5.08
C ARG A 679 -31.56 8.16 6.49
N GLU A 680 -31.88 9.01 7.45
CA GLU A 680 -32.00 8.62 8.86
C GLU A 680 -33.06 7.54 9.14
N ASP A 681 -34.02 7.37 8.23
CA ASP A 681 -35.04 6.31 8.28
C ASP A 681 -34.60 4.99 7.58
N GLY A 682 -33.38 4.94 7.03
CA GLY A 682 -32.82 3.79 6.30
C GLY A 682 -33.05 3.82 4.80
N THR A 683 -33.70 4.86 4.25
CA THR A 683 -33.91 4.98 2.80
C THR A 683 -32.59 5.24 2.07
N LEU A 684 -32.22 4.36 1.14
CA LEU A 684 -31.07 4.56 0.24
C LEU A 684 -31.34 5.68 -0.77
N LEU A 685 -30.34 6.53 -1.03
CA LEU A 685 -30.49 7.73 -1.85
C LEU A 685 -29.84 7.63 -3.23
N ASP A 686 -28.86 6.75 -3.38
CA ASP A 686 -28.06 6.59 -4.59
C ASP A 686 -28.47 5.32 -5.37
N PRO A 687 -27.98 5.14 -6.62
CA PRO A 687 -28.29 3.96 -7.40
C PRO A 687 -27.99 2.63 -6.69
N ALA A 688 -28.68 1.57 -7.09
CA ALA A 688 -28.42 0.23 -6.57
C ALA A 688 -26.94 -0.17 -6.82
N GLY A 689 -26.27 -0.61 -5.75
CA GLY A 689 -24.83 -0.88 -5.76
C GLY A 689 -23.95 0.33 -5.46
N GLY A 690 -24.51 1.51 -5.14
CA GLY A 690 -23.74 2.68 -4.74
C GLY A 690 -23.14 3.48 -5.89
N PHE A 691 -22.40 4.54 -5.53
CA PHE A 691 -21.65 5.41 -6.44
C PHE A 691 -20.15 5.22 -6.24
N LEU A 692 -19.38 5.36 -7.32
CA LEU A 692 -17.92 5.25 -7.28
C LEU A 692 -17.32 6.41 -6.50
N LEU A 693 -16.52 6.12 -5.48
CA LEU A 693 -15.73 7.10 -4.73
C LEU A 693 -14.32 7.20 -5.27
N GLU A 694 -13.69 6.09 -5.64
CA GLU A 694 -12.36 6.07 -6.23
C GLU A 694 -12.14 4.74 -6.96
N ALA A 695 -11.58 4.82 -8.17
CA ALA A 695 -11.03 3.69 -8.90
C ALA A 695 -9.77 4.16 -9.61
N GLU A 696 -8.62 3.82 -9.05
CA GLU A 696 -7.32 4.09 -9.67
C GLU A 696 -6.80 2.81 -10.33
N GLY A 697 -5.87 2.93 -11.29
CA GLY A 697 -5.14 1.76 -11.82
C GLY A 697 -4.21 1.08 -10.80
N TYR A 698 -4.24 1.55 -9.54
CA TYR A 698 -3.47 1.09 -8.40
C TYR A 698 -4.39 0.92 -7.18
N PRO A 699 -3.99 0.09 -6.20
CA PRO A 699 -4.77 -0.12 -4.98
C PRO A 699 -5.20 1.15 -4.25
N VAL A 700 -6.45 1.19 -3.80
CA VAL A 700 -6.99 2.15 -2.82
C VAL A 700 -7.72 1.39 -1.71
N ALA A 701 -7.48 1.73 -0.44
CA ALA A 701 -8.03 0.96 0.69
C ALA A 701 -8.16 1.79 1.97
N GLN A 702 -8.75 1.18 3.01
CA GLN A 702 -8.84 1.73 4.37
C GLN A 702 -9.58 3.06 4.42
N ALA A 703 -10.80 3.08 3.86
CA ALA A 703 -11.65 4.26 3.87
C ALA A 703 -12.01 4.69 5.30
N ALA A 704 -11.85 5.98 5.58
CA ALA A 704 -12.33 6.64 6.78
C ALA A 704 -13.20 7.85 6.39
N LEU A 705 -14.28 8.08 7.13
CA LEU A 705 -15.23 9.14 6.86
C LEU A 705 -15.41 10.03 8.08
N ALA A 706 -15.45 11.34 7.85
CA ALA A 706 -15.89 12.30 8.85
C ALA A 706 -16.73 13.39 8.22
N SER A 707 -17.58 14.03 9.02
CA SER A 707 -18.39 15.14 8.54
C SER A 707 -18.28 16.37 9.42
N PHE A 708 -18.16 17.54 8.78
CA PHE A 708 -18.05 18.84 9.42
C PHE A 708 -18.95 19.81 8.66
N GLU A 709 -19.86 20.48 9.36
CA GLU A 709 -20.76 21.50 8.78
C GLU A 709 -21.51 21.03 7.50
N GLY A 710 -22.01 19.80 7.49
CA GLY A 710 -22.74 19.28 6.33
C GLY A 710 -21.87 18.71 5.21
N ARG A 711 -20.55 18.85 5.29
CA ARG A 711 -19.59 18.29 4.32
C ARG A 711 -19.06 16.97 4.82
N THR A 712 -18.93 15.98 3.93
CA THR A 712 -18.29 14.71 4.24
C THR A 712 -16.92 14.65 3.59
N LEU A 713 -15.91 14.27 4.36
CA LEU A 713 -14.56 14.03 3.90
C LEU A 713 -14.28 12.52 3.92
N LEU A 714 -13.81 12.01 2.78
CA LEU A 714 -13.20 10.69 2.67
C LEU A 714 -11.70 10.83 2.84
N ALA A 715 -11.10 9.98 3.67
CA ALA A 715 -9.69 9.63 3.60
C ALA A 715 -9.53 8.17 3.20
N ALA A 716 -8.48 7.88 2.45
CA ALA A 716 -8.09 6.53 2.08
C ALA A 716 -6.58 6.47 1.84
N SER A 717 -6.02 5.27 1.94
CA SER A 717 -4.66 4.97 1.53
C SER A 717 -4.65 4.76 0.02
N PHE A 718 -3.77 5.46 -0.71
CA PHE A 718 -3.61 5.35 -2.17
C PHE A 718 -2.22 4.86 -2.49
N PHE A 719 -2.09 3.78 -3.26
CA PHE A 719 -0.79 3.28 -3.67
C PHE A 719 -0.21 4.13 -4.80
N ARG A 720 0.86 4.89 -4.53
CA ARG A 720 1.53 5.75 -5.52
C ARG A 720 2.78 5.07 -6.04
N ALA A 721 2.64 4.38 -7.18
CA ALA A 721 3.74 3.65 -7.82
C ALA A 721 4.92 4.51 -8.29
N PRO A 722 4.73 5.73 -8.85
CA PRO A 722 5.87 6.54 -9.28
C PRO A 722 6.75 6.95 -8.10
N ALA A 723 8.06 6.96 -8.33
CA ALA A 723 9.02 7.55 -7.42
C ALA A 723 8.73 9.05 -7.17
N PRO A 724 9.13 9.61 -6.01
CA PRO A 724 9.89 8.98 -4.91
C PRO A 724 9.02 8.12 -3.98
N TYR A 725 7.72 8.01 -4.23
CA TYR A 725 6.80 7.35 -3.32
C TYR A 725 7.00 5.85 -3.33
N ALA A 726 6.67 5.22 -4.47
CA ALA A 726 6.62 3.77 -4.62
C ALA A 726 5.99 3.09 -3.39
N ASN A 727 4.93 3.68 -2.82
CA ASN A 727 4.31 3.27 -1.55
C ASN A 727 2.92 3.92 -1.34
N TRP A 728 2.22 3.51 -0.27
CA TRP A 728 0.93 4.05 0.17
C TRP A 728 1.05 5.48 0.69
N ARG A 729 0.20 6.37 0.18
CA ARG A 729 0.06 7.76 0.63
C ARG A 729 -1.37 8.05 1.04
N LEU A 730 -1.53 8.79 2.13
CA LEU A 730 -2.85 9.14 2.62
C LEU A 730 -3.40 10.33 1.85
N GLY A 731 -4.53 10.09 1.18
CA GLY A 731 -5.25 11.09 0.39
C GLY A 731 -6.62 11.37 1.00
N THR A 732 -7.12 12.58 0.78
CA THR A 732 -8.45 13.01 1.16
C THR A 732 -9.22 13.56 -0.03
N ARG A 733 -10.54 13.42 -0.02
CA ARG A 733 -11.42 14.10 -0.97
C ARG A 733 -12.79 14.37 -0.37
N THR A 734 -13.40 15.49 -0.73
CA THR A 734 -14.74 15.82 -0.25
C THR A 734 -15.79 15.09 -1.09
N ILE A 735 -16.77 14.52 -0.40
CA ILE A 735 -17.99 13.95 -0.98
C ILE A 735 -19.10 15.00 -0.85
N GLY A 736 -19.57 15.53 -1.97
CA GLY A 736 -20.64 16.52 -2.00
C GLY A 736 -20.59 17.47 -3.19
N ALA A 737 -21.59 18.35 -3.26
CA ALA A 737 -21.79 19.21 -4.42
C ALA A 737 -20.72 20.29 -4.64
N TRP A 738 -19.84 20.57 -3.68
CA TRP A 738 -18.91 21.70 -3.73
C TRP A 738 -17.46 21.27 -3.48
N SER A 739 -16.54 21.86 -4.25
CA SER A 739 -15.10 21.65 -4.20
C SER A 739 -14.37 22.99 -4.12
N ASP A 740 -13.29 23.04 -3.34
CA ASP A 740 -12.45 24.21 -3.21
C ASP A 740 -11.44 24.32 -4.37
N LEU A 741 -11.38 25.49 -5.00
CA LEU A 741 -10.48 25.85 -6.09
C LEU A 741 -9.35 26.80 -5.65
N GLY A 742 -9.30 27.20 -4.38
CA GLY A 742 -8.32 28.17 -3.87
C GLY A 742 -8.53 29.57 -4.45
N ASN A 743 -7.45 30.29 -4.77
CA ASN A 743 -7.47 31.67 -5.29
C ASN A 743 -8.03 32.74 -4.32
N ALA A 744 -7.90 32.51 -3.01
CA ALA A 744 -8.19 33.55 -2.03
C ALA A 744 -7.18 34.71 -2.11
N LEU A 745 -7.66 35.93 -1.88
CA LEU A 745 -6.85 37.14 -1.77
C LEU A 745 -6.96 37.66 -0.35
N ALA A 746 -5.86 37.56 0.40
CA ALA A 746 -5.82 37.96 1.80
C ALA A 746 -6.03 39.47 1.99
N GLY A 747 -6.84 39.81 2.99
CA GLY A 747 -7.03 41.16 3.51
C GLY A 747 -6.38 41.35 4.88
N SER A 748 -6.87 42.37 5.61
CA SER A 748 -6.49 42.71 6.99
C SER A 748 -6.60 41.53 7.98
N ALA A 749 -7.66 40.72 7.83
CA ALA A 749 -8.01 39.64 8.74
C ALA A 749 -7.49 38.27 8.28
N GLY A 750 -6.63 38.25 7.25
CA GLY A 750 -6.22 37.04 6.55
C GLY A 750 -7.02 36.80 5.28
N ALA A 751 -6.94 35.59 4.75
CA ALA A 751 -7.73 35.16 3.59
C ALA A 751 -9.17 34.85 4.02
N PRO A 752 -10.18 35.56 3.49
CA PRO A 752 -11.57 35.15 3.68
C PRO A 752 -11.77 33.72 3.19
N VAL A 753 -12.64 32.96 3.88
CA VAL A 753 -12.98 31.59 3.49
C VAL A 753 -14.45 31.58 3.12
N LEU A 754 -14.75 31.10 1.92
CA LEU A 754 -16.09 30.83 1.43
C LEU A 754 -16.35 29.34 1.58
N ASP A 755 -17.46 29.06 2.24
CA ASP A 755 -18.04 27.73 2.32
C ASP A 755 -19.40 27.69 1.62
N ALA A 756 -19.70 26.55 1.00
CA ALA A 756 -21.00 26.28 0.39
C ALA A 756 -21.41 24.85 0.65
N HIS A 757 -22.63 24.68 1.16
CA HIS A 757 -23.23 23.37 1.39
C HIS A 757 -24.66 23.30 0.84
N GLY A 758 -25.12 22.06 0.65
CA GLY A 758 -26.37 21.74 -0.03
C GLY A 758 -26.19 21.37 -1.51
N GLU A 759 -27.14 20.62 -2.03
CA GLU A 759 -27.14 20.10 -3.39
C GLU A 759 -27.68 21.12 -4.40
N LEU A 760 -27.15 21.10 -5.62
CA LEU A 760 -27.61 21.91 -6.76
C LEU A 760 -28.91 21.35 -7.38
N VAL A 761 -29.84 20.90 -6.55
CA VAL A 761 -31.08 20.20 -6.92
C VAL A 761 -32.30 21.08 -6.61
N ALA A 762 -33.25 21.16 -7.55
CA ALA A 762 -34.46 21.95 -7.36
C ALA A 762 -35.24 21.55 -6.09
N GLY A 763 -35.63 22.55 -5.30
CA GLY A 763 -36.32 22.36 -4.03
C GLY A 763 -35.38 22.21 -2.83
N GLN A 764 -34.08 21.99 -3.04
CA GLN A 764 -33.08 22.01 -1.96
C GLN A 764 -32.67 23.45 -1.62
N THR A 765 -32.09 23.63 -0.43
CA THR A 765 -31.53 24.91 0.00
C THR A 765 -30.01 24.84 -0.10
N LEU A 766 -29.42 25.81 -0.80
CA LEU A 766 -27.98 26.07 -0.77
C LEU A 766 -27.69 27.09 0.30
N THR A 767 -26.68 26.86 1.12
CA THR A 767 -26.19 27.85 2.06
C THR A 767 -24.78 28.21 1.68
N TRP A 768 -24.49 29.51 1.65
CA TRP A 768 -23.17 30.06 1.45
C TRP A 768 -22.77 30.85 2.68
N ALA A 769 -21.59 30.55 3.21
CA ALA A 769 -21.04 31.24 4.36
C ALA A 769 -19.67 31.83 4.00
N VAL A 770 -19.40 33.05 4.45
CA VAL A 770 -18.05 33.61 4.45
C VAL A 770 -17.60 33.79 5.88
N SER A 771 -16.36 33.41 6.17
CA SER A 771 -15.68 33.65 7.44
C SER A 771 -14.31 34.31 7.18
N HIS A 772 -13.65 34.76 8.25
CA HIS A 772 -12.31 35.38 8.19
C HIS A 772 -12.20 36.61 7.26
N ALA A 773 -13.32 37.30 7.02
CA ALA A 773 -13.33 38.55 6.26
C ALA A 773 -13.19 39.77 7.18
N HIS A 774 -12.97 40.95 6.60
CA HIS A 774 -13.04 42.20 7.34
C HIS A 774 -14.46 42.40 7.89
N GLY A 775 -14.57 42.73 9.18
CA GLY A 775 -15.87 42.96 9.85
C GLY A 775 -16.62 44.19 9.33
N ASN A 776 -17.95 44.14 9.33
CA ASN A 776 -18.83 45.20 8.83
C ASN A 776 -18.51 45.65 7.38
N SER A 777 -18.01 44.74 6.55
CA SER A 777 -17.60 45.03 5.18
C SER A 777 -18.70 44.68 4.18
N ALA A 778 -18.85 45.52 3.16
CA ALA A 778 -19.71 45.24 2.02
C ALA A 778 -18.99 44.31 1.02
N GLY A 779 -19.72 43.31 0.53
CA GLY A 779 -19.22 42.36 -0.45
C GLY A 779 -20.30 41.83 -1.38
N ALA A 780 -19.89 40.97 -2.30
CA ALA A 780 -20.79 40.23 -3.17
C ALA A 780 -20.28 38.82 -3.41
N PHE A 781 -21.21 37.87 -3.40
CA PHE A 781 -21.00 36.55 -3.99
C PHE A 781 -21.06 36.70 -5.51
N VAL A 782 -19.99 36.32 -6.19
CA VAL A 782 -19.87 36.25 -7.64
C VAL A 782 -20.16 34.82 -8.08
N ILE A 783 -21.17 34.65 -8.93
CA ILE A 783 -21.64 33.36 -9.41
C ILE A 783 -21.52 33.30 -10.92
N GLY A 784 -21.02 32.20 -11.45
CA GLY A 784 -20.89 31.93 -12.89
C GLY A 784 -21.11 30.47 -13.24
N ARG A 785 -21.42 30.16 -14.50
CA ARG A 785 -21.47 28.77 -15.01
C ARG A 785 -20.24 28.37 -15.81
N SER A 786 -19.26 29.27 -15.91
CA SER A 786 -17.97 29.03 -16.55
C SER A 786 -16.85 29.65 -15.72
N ARG A 787 -15.66 29.08 -15.87
CA ARG A 787 -14.43 29.56 -15.24
C ARG A 787 -13.78 30.62 -16.14
N ALA A 788 -13.39 31.75 -15.55
CA ALA A 788 -12.81 32.90 -16.25
C ALA A 788 -11.35 33.19 -15.87
N ASP A 789 -10.95 32.90 -14.63
CA ASP A 789 -9.60 33.13 -14.06
C ASP A 789 -9.01 34.52 -14.40
N GLN A 790 -9.83 35.57 -14.23
CA GLN A 790 -9.44 36.93 -14.62
C GLN A 790 -8.68 37.63 -13.48
N PRO A 791 -7.55 38.32 -13.76
CA PRO A 791 -6.93 39.20 -12.76
C PRO A 791 -7.90 40.29 -12.32
N LEU A 792 -8.10 40.43 -11.01
CA LEU A 792 -8.98 41.44 -10.42
C LEU A 792 -8.40 41.93 -9.10
N TYR A 793 -8.23 43.25 -8.94
CA TYR A 793 -7.74 43.90 -7.71
C TYR A 793 -6.47 43.30 -7.07
N GLY A 794 -5.61 42.65 -7.87
CA GLY A 794 -4.40 41.98 -7.38
C GLY A 794 -4.59 40.51 -6.98
N GLY A 795 -5.80 39.96 -7.11
CA GLY A 795 -6.12 38.53 -7.02
C GLY A 795 -6.67 37.97 -8.34
N ILE A 796 -7.30 36.79 -8.27
CA ILE A 796 -7.91 36.11 -9.41
C ILE A 796 -9.40 35.93 -9.14
N LEU A 797 -10.23 36.51 -10.02
CA LEU A 797 -11.66 36.23 -10.08
C LEU A 797 -11.87 34.95 -10.90
N VAL A 798 -12.23 33.87 -10.21
CA VAL A 798 -12.38 32.55 -10.84
C VAL A 798 -13.67 32.45 -11.66
N PRO A 799 -14.87 32.83 -11.16
CA PRO A 799 -16.11 32.70 -11.94
C PRO A 799 -16.19 33.73 -13.06
N GLN A 800 -16.72 33.34 -14.23
CA GLN A 800 -17.27 34.29 -15.18
C GLN A 800 -18.53 34.90 -14.56
N ALA A 801 -18.45 36.16 -14.12
CA ALA A 801 -19.55 36.80 -13.38
C ALA A 801 -20.85 36.87 -14.22
N GLU A 802 -21.83 36.05 -13.84
CA GLU A 802 -23.19 36.06 -14.41
C GLU A 802 -24.20 36.64 -13.43
N LYS A 803 -24.01 36.42 -12.14
CA LYS A 803 -24.87 36.90 -11.07
C LYS A 803 -24.06 37.37 -9.87
N LEU A 804 -24.48 38.48 -9.28
CA LEU A 804 -23.93 39.03 -8.05
C LEU A 804 -25.01 39.01 -6.97
N VAL A 805 -24.66 38.54 -5.77
CA VAL A 805 -25.53 38.61 -4.59
C VAL A 805 -24.79 39.39 -3.51
N SER A 806 -25.25 40.61 -3.26
CA SER A 806 -24.63 41.52 -2.30
C SER A 806 -24.88 41.09 -0.85
N PHE A 807 -23.91 41.36 0.02
CA PHE A 807 -24.03 41.13 1.46
C PHE A 807 -23.19 42.14 2.25
N VAL A 808 -23.38 42.12 3.57
CA VAL A 808 -22.55 42.82 4.55
C VAL A 808 -22.17 41.82 5.62
N THR A 809 -20.88 41.75 5.97
CA THR A 809 -20.39 40.89 7.05
C THR A 809 -20.78 41.46 8.42
N SER A 810 -20.95 40.60 9.41
CA SER A 810 -21.07 41.00 10.81
C SER A 810 -19.74 41.53 11.35
N ALA A 811 -19.74 42.00 12.59
CA ALA A 811 -18.57 42.62 13.21
C ALA A 811 -17.37 41.67 13.37
N ASP A 812 -17.63 40.37 13.45
CA ASP A 812 -16.65 39.28 13.48
C ASP A 812 -16.15 38.88 12.08
N GLY A 813 -16.65 39.50 11.01
CA GLY A 813 -16.25 39.17 9.64
C GLY A 813 -16.97 37.98 9.02
N SER A 814 -18.06 37.49 9.63
CA SER A 814 -18.85 36.40 9.08
C SER A 814 -20.09 36.86 8.29
N VAL A 815 -20.59 36.03 7.37
CA VAL A 815 -21.93 36.19 6.80
C VAL A 815 -22.46 34.84 6.33
N GLU A 816 -23.77 34.61 6.48
CA GLU A 816 -24.45 33.44 5.93
C GLU A 816 -25.65 33.85 5.06
N ARG A 817 -25.84 33.09 3.99
CA ARG A 817 -26.97 33.22 3.06
C ARG A 817 -27.47 31.85 2.64
N SER A 818 -28.69 31.52 3.04
CA SER A 818 -29.43 30.37 2.52
C SER A 818 -30.36 30.78 1.39
N ILE A 819 -30.28 30.06 0.26
CA ILE A 819 -31.02 30.35 -0.97
C ILE A 819 -31.66 29.05 -1.48
N PRO A 820 -32.99 29.01 -1.70
CA PRO A 820 -33.63 27.86 -2.30
C PRO A 820 -33.22 27.73 -3.78
N VAL A 821 -32.87 26.53 -4.20
CA VAL A 821 -32.65 26.17 -5.60
C VAL A 821 -34.03 26.08 -6.27
N THR A 822 -34.41 27.14 -6.99
CA THR A 822 -35.76 27.27 -7.56
C THR A 822 -35.91 26.67 -8.96
N ARG A 823 -34.80 26.30 -9.62
CA ARG A 823 -34.80 25.70 -10.96
C ARG A 823 -33.83 24.53 -11.03
N THR A 824 -34.26 23.46 -11.68
CA THR A 824 -33.38 22.32 -12.00
C THR A 824 -32.36 22.77 -13.04
N LEU A 825 -31.07 22.63 -12.71
CA LEU A 825 -30.00 22.75 -13.68
C LEU A 825 -29.88 21.43 -14.46
N PRO A 826 -29.48 21.44 -15.75
CA PRO A 826 -29.11 20.21 -16.43
C PRO A 826 -28.01 19.46 -15.66
N PRO A 827 -28.08 18.13 -15.52
CA PRO A 827 -27.01 17.35 -14.90
C PRO A 827 -25.66 17.64 -15.54
N GLY A 828 -24.61 17.71 -14.73
CA GLY A 828 -23.25 18.08 -15.15
C GLY A 828 -23.02 19.58 -15.35
N THR A 829 -24.01 20.45 -15.09
CA THR A 829 -23.80 21.90 -15.21
C THR A 829 -22.89 22.40 -14.09
N PRO A 830 -21.72 22.99 -14.40
CA PRO A 830 -20.85 23.55 -13.37
C PRO A 830 -21.37 24.91 -12.89
N VAL A 831 -21.15 25.19 -11.61
CA VAL A 831 -21.44 26.46 -10.94
C VAL A 831 -20.18 26.87 -10.17
N PHE A 832 -19.68 28.06 -10.46
CA PHE A 832 -18.52 28.64 -9.79
C PHE A 832 -18.99 29.77 -8.88
N LEU A 833 -18.48 29.81 -7.65
CA LEU A 833 -18.83 30.78 -6.62
C LEU A 833 -17.56 31.37 -6.01
N GLN A 834 -17.50 32.69 -5.82
CA GLN A 834 -16.42 33.33 -5.07
C GLN A 834 -16.94 34.61 -4.41
N ALA A 835 -16.54 34.92 -3.18
CA ALA A 835 -16.91 36.17 -2.52
C ALA A 835 -15.81 37.22 -2.68
N TRP A 836 -16.19 38.44 -3.06
CA TRP A 836 -15.30 39.60 -3.12
C TRP A 836 -15.84 40.70 -2.20
N LEU A 837 -14.96 41.32 -1.42
CA LEU A 837 -15.34 42.29 -0.41
C LEU A 837 -14.31 43.40 -0.25
N LEU A 838 -14.78 44.54 0.25
CA LEU A 838 -13.93 45.69 0.53
C LEU A 838 -13.05 45.40 1.76
N ASP A 839 -11.76 45.66 1.66
CA ASP A 839 -10.84 45.62 2.79
C ASP A 839 -9.88 46.78 2.65
N PRO A 840 -9.99 47.86 3.46
CA PRO A 840 -9.20 49.07 3.28
C PRO A 840 -7.67 48.86 3.29
N THR A 841 -7.20 47.75 3.86
CA THR A 841 -5.77 47.43 3.97
C THR A 841 -5.36 46.25 3.10
N GLY A 842 -6.32 45.58 2.45
CA GLY A 842 -6.07 44.52 1.48
C GLY A 842 -5.50 45.04 0.15
N PRO A 843 -4.99 44.16 -0.71
CA PRO A 843 -4.50 44.53 -2.03
C PRO A 843 -5.54 45.32 -2.82
N GLN A 844 -5.16 46.52 -3.26
CA GLN A 844 -6.04 47.47 -3.95
C GLN A 844 -7.39 47.72 -3.22
N ALA A 845 -7.37 47.73 -1.88
CA ALA A 845 -8.53 47.91 -1.01
C ALA A 845 -9.60 46.79 -1.08
N HIS A 846 -9.20 45.58 -1.47
CA HIS A 846 -10.09 44.42 -1.59
C HIS A 846 -9.48 43.17 -0.93
N ALA A 847 -10.36 42.24 -0.59
CA ALA A 847 -10.03 40.86 -0.30
C ALA A 847 -11.02 39.93 -1.04
N ALA A 848 -10.61 38.69 -1.25
CA ALA A 848 -11.42 37.69 -1.94
C ALA A 848 -11.34 36.36 -1.20
N SER A 849 -12.45 35.65 -1.14
CA SER A 849 -12.44 34.28 -0.65
C SER A 849 -11.76 33.33 -1.61
N ASN A 850 -11.53 32.10 -1.16
CA ASN A 850 -11.37 30.97 -2.08
C ASN A 850 -12.60 30.87 -3.00
N ALA A 851 -12.38 30.34 -4.20
CA ALA A 851 -13.42 30.03 -5.15
C ALA A 851 -13.88 28.59 -4.96
N LEU A 852 -15.18 28.35 -5.10
CA LEU A 852 -15.79 27.03 -5.07
C LEU A 852 -16.31 26.66 -6.45
N ALA A 853 -16.23 25.38 -6.79
CA ALA A 853 -16.95 24.79 -7.91
C ALA A 853 -17.92 23.75 -7.40
N GLY A 854 -19.16 23.81 -7.88
CA GLY A 854 -20.11 22.74 -7.74
C GLY A 854 -20.68 22.27 -9.07
N VAL A 855 -21.21 21.06 -9.09
CA VAL A 855 -21.79 20.44 -10.28
C VAL A 855 -23.21 19.99 -9.95
N ALA A 856 -24.16 20.33 -10.82
CA ALA A 856 -25.52 19.84 -10.70
C ALA A 856 -25.56 18.31 -10.93
N PRO A 857 -26.11 17.52 -10.00
CA PRO A 857 -26.19 16.05 -10.13
C PRO A 857 -27.26 15.59 -11.14
#